data_AF-A0AAN4PSH3-F1
#
_entry.id   AF-A0AAN4PSH3-F1
#
_cell.length_a   1.000
_cell.length_b   1.000
_cell.length_c   1.000
_cell.angle_alpha   90.00
_cell.angle_beta   90.00
_cell.angle_gamma   90.00
#
_symmetry.space_group_name_H-M   'P 1'
#
loop_
_entity.id
_entity.type
_entity.pdbx_description
1 polymer ?
#
loop_
_entity_poly.entity_id
_entity_poly.type
_entity_poly.pdbx_seq_one_letter_code
_entity_poly.pdbx_strand_id
1 'polypeptide(L)'
;MASGLIFDPLQLLRLAPLATSTGSLVHALVELFTNSAFLQPSIRKSSDAVLPKWYTYVFNRQIVSVLALNLATISTGLSNILLSRSRSALPLSRTTFYWAGVAGAVAHLFFVPFVAPRIQRIVENSNENGATVEMEEWLGFHRIRMFVADLPAWLAFAGAVMVKKGRQGQSANVLSELRTQNAQDHEPSNPTIASPTVATPLVNPTSGRCRFGRKENVLPRELIRDCSEYFFARMQGTVPILQAKTFQDYVDQMDHRIHAYCLVVSFCAFVMMQTGYSSSQAAGSRWTQSMDAGRELLDEATEARRHFDPLTVPVRQSITIAFLLYGCHIALGNQRHAYYFLREATTLYTAGMLDTQAGALDGDENNSSSGKLFWLLLISERAHAIRRHRPVTLQVTANSPTLEDPSPEDTSTIGFRCLADLYRPFDESFLGLWNGTHATCSRESLILLDKHICDAVPPDLELPDIPMADLRVSQQWLRTMIWQLSTTAGFLSSKASHPCMEFRYPLQIARDLSLATWKLSTQSMETHGIGLIEKIFEVACTLTDVMACLSAAGLRSSGFNLGPQDYLKHFFSLVHTLPGGRQRFLPLLLTKVGQTLPSMLQPITQHLNLPAATVETSVPAEKADSEAFGDMWPDDQSYSDFNYAEMSRIGDKTPEIDEAFMQYLQSSP
;
A
#
# COMPACT_ATOMS: atom_id res chain seq x y z
N MET A 1 -18.28 11.68 5.36
CA MET A 1 -18.74 11.00 4.12
C MET A 1 -17.86 9.78 3.97
N ALA A 2 -18.29 8.59 4.41
CA ALA A 2 -19.25 7.69 3.77
C ALA A 2 -18.71 7.12 2.43
N SER A 3 -17.98 6.01 2.57
CA SER A 3 -17.86 4.85 1.66
C SER A 3 -17.74 5.06 0.14
N GLY A 4 -16.58 4.69 -0.41
CA GLY A 4 -16.40 4.25 -1.79
C GLY A 4 -15.87 2.82 -1.81
N LEU A 5 -16.72 1.87 -1.39
CA LEU A 5 -16.56 0.44 -1.70
C LEU A 5 -16.52 0.31 -3.22
N ILE A 6 -15.34 0.02 -3.80
CA ILE A 6 -15.32 -0.68 -5.09
C ILE A 6 -15.92 -2.05 -4.77
N PHE A 7 -17.16 -2.26 -5.21
CA PHE A 7 -17.84 -3.54 -5.08
C PHE A 7 -17.11 -4.54 -5.96
N ASP A 8 -16.13 -5.27 -5.40
CA ASP A 8 -15.68 -6.52 -6.01
C ASP A 8 -16.90 -7.46 -5.99
N PRO A 9 -17.51 -7.78 -7.14
CA PRO A 9 -18.74 -8.56 -7.19
C PRO A 9 -18.52 -9.98 -6.67
N LEU A 10 -17.29 -10.51 -6.76
CA LEU A 10 -16.93 -11.81 -6.19
C LEU A 10 -16.74 -11.73 -4.68
N GLN A 11 -16.18 -10.64 -4.14
CA GLN A 11 -16.16 -10.43 -2.69
C GLN A 11 -17.57 -10.21 -2.14
N LEU A 12 -18.39 -9.43 -2.82
CA LEU A 12 -19.79 -9.23 -2.45
C LEU A 12 -20.52 -10.57 -2.44
N LEU A 13 -20.36 -11.37 -3.50
CA LEU A 13 -20.94 -12.70 -3.58
C LEU A 13 -20.43 -13.60 -2.44
N ARG A 14 -19.14 -13.54 -2.10
CA ARG A 14 -18.53 -14.33 -1.00
C ARG A 14 -19.04 -13.94 0.38
N LEU A 15 -19.33 -12.66 0.59
CA LEU A 15 -19.83 -12.11 1.86
C LEU A 15 -21.36 -12.17 1.95
N ALA A 16 -22.08 -12.25 0.83
CA ALA A 16 -23.53 -12.21 0.77
C ALA A 16 -24.23 -13.27 1.65
N PRO A 17 -23.79 -14.55 1.71
CA PRO A 17 -24.40 -15.54 2.60
C PRO A 17 -24.25 -15.19 4.09
N LEU A 18 -23.12 -14.61 4.49
CA LEU A 18 -22.91 -14.14 5.86
C LEU A 18 -23.79 -12.93 6.18
N ALA A 19 -23.87 -11.96 5.26
CA ALA A 19 -24.70 -10.77 5.44
C ALA A 19 -26.20 -11.11 5.55
N THR A 20 -26.69 -11.98 4.66
CA THR A 20 -28.11 -12.38 4.61
C THR A 20 -28.50 -13.32 5.75
N SER A 21 -27.61 -14.23 6.18
CA SER A 21 -27.83 -15.04 7.40
C SER A 21 -27.77 -14.21 8.68
N THR A 22 -26.90 -13.18 8.74
CA THR A 22 -26.90 -12.21 9.85
C THR A 22 -28.23 -11.48 9.91
N GLY A 23 -28.74 -11.00 8.77
CA GLY A 23 -30.07 -10.39 8.68
C GLY A 23 -31.18 -11.32 9.17
N SER A 24 -31.11 -12.61 8.82
CA SER A 24 -32.08 -13.63 9.27
C SER A 24 -32.04 -13.81 10.80
N LEU A 25 -30.84 -13.89 11.39
CA LEU A 25 -30.67 -14.06 12.83
C LEU A 25 -31.11 -12.82 13.62
N VAL A 26 -30.80 -11.63 13.12
CA VAL A 26 -31.28 -10.36 13.70
C VAL A 26 -32.80 -10.29 13.63
N HIS A 27 -33.41 -10.65 12.49
CA HIS A 27 -34.86 -10.70 12.35
C HIS A 27 -35.49 -11.66 13.36
N ALA A 28 -34.94 -12.86 13.52
CA ALA A 28 -35.39 -13.85 14.49
C ALA A 28 -35.32 -13.31 15.94
N LEU A 29 -34.22 -12.64 16.31
CA LEU A 29 -34.11 -12.02 17.63
C LEU A 29 -35.16 -10.93 17.86
N VAL A 30 -35.41 -10.08 16.86
CA VAL A 30 -36.45 -9.04 16.94
C VAL A 30 -37.84 -9.65 17.08
N GLU A 31 -38.16 -10.69 16.32
CA GLU A 31 -39.41 -11.44 16.44
C GLU A 31 -39.55 -12.03 17.85
N LEU A 32 -38.49 -12.66 18.37
CA LEU A 32 -38.46 -13.22 19.72
C LEU A 32 -38.76 -12.15 20.78
N PHE A 33 -38.07 -11.00 20.76
CA PHE A 33 -38.29 -9.94 21.75
C PHE A 33 -39.68 -9.32 21.65
N THR A 34 -40.11 -8.96 20.44
CA THR A 34 -41.37 -8.26 20.22
C THR A 34 -42.55 -9.16 20.58
N ASN A 35 -42.52 -10.42 20.14
CA ASN A 35 -43.62 -11.35 20.39
C ASN A 35 -43.64 -11.83 21.84
N SER A 36 -42.48 -11.95 22.51
CA SER A 36 -42.44 -12.26 23.95
C SER A 36 -43.06 -11.15 24.81
N ALA A 37 -43.09 -9.90 24.34
CA ALA A 37 -43.72 -8.80 25.07
C ALA A 37 -45.23 -9.03 25.27
N PHE A 38 -45.93 -9.64 24.30
CA PHE A 38 -47.35 -9.97 24.42
C PHE A 38 -47.65 -11.06 25.46
N LEU A 39 -46.62 -11.79 25.92
CA LEU A 39 -46.75 -12.83 26.94
C LEU A 39 -46.52 -12.32 28.38
N GLN A 40 -46.22 -11.03 28.55
CA GLN A 40 -46.01 -10.46 29.87
C GLN A 40 -47.24 -10.65 30.77
N PRO A 41 -47.09 -11.21 31.99
CA PRO A 41 -48.24 -11.57 32.83
C PRO A 41 -49.23 -10.43 33.07
N SER A 42 -48.74 -9.19 33.17
CA SER A 42 -49.54 -7.99 33.43
C SER A 42 -50.45 -7.58 32.27
N ILE A 43 -50.11 -7.95 31.03
CA ILE A 43 -50.85 -7.54 29.83
C ILE A 43 -51.36 -8.73 29.00
N ARG A 44 -51.12 -9.98 29.43
CA ARG A 44 -51.41 -11.18 28.64
C ARG A 44 -52.88 -11.27 28.24
N LYS A 45 -53.80 -11.06 29.18
CA LYS A 45 -55.26 -11.06 28.91
C LYS A 45 -55.69 -9.98 27.92
N SER A 46 -55.12 -8.77 28.02
CA SER A 46 -55.36 -7.70 27.06
C SER A 46 -54.74 -8.00 25.69
N SER A 47 -53.64 -8.75 25.67
CA SER A 47 -52.92 -9.14 24.46
C SER A 47 -53.73 -10.14 23.64
N ASP A 48 -54.48 -11.05 24.25
CA ASP A 48 -55.36 -12.00 23.54
C ASP A 48 -56.35 -11.30 22.60
N ALA A 49 -56.84 -10.10 22.97
CA ALA A 49 -57.77 -9.32 22.16
C ALA A 49 -57.11 -8.56 21.00
N VAL A 50 -55.82 -8.24 21.13
CA VAL A 50 -55.07 -7.38 20.18
C VAL A 50 -54.25 -8.21 19.21
N LEU A 51 -53.67 -9.32 19.70
CA LEU A 51 -52.68 -10.11 19.00
C LEU A 51 -53.17 -10.65 17.65
N PRO A 52 -54.40 -11.19 17.48
CA PRO A 52 -54.86 -11.65 16.17
C PRO A 52 -54.86 -10.54 15.10
N LYS A 53 -55.33 -9.34 15.46
CA LYS A 53 -55.40 -8.19 14.54
C LYS A 53 -54.01 -7.66 14.20
N TRP A 54 -53.15 -7.55 15.22
CA TRP A 54 -51.78 -7.09 15.04
C TRP A 54 -50.97 -8.07 14.18
N TYR A 55 -51.08 -9.38 14.47
CA TYR A 55 -50.30 -10.41 13.79
C TYR A 55 -50.72 -10.56 12.32
N THR A 56 -52.01 -10.42 12.01
CA THR A 56 -52.50 -10.41 10.61
C THR A 56 -51.82 -9.33 9.76
N TYR A 57 -51.53 -8.17 10.34
CA TYR A 57 -50.86 -7.07 9.65
C TYR A 57 -49.35 -7.29 9.55
N VAL A 58 -48.73 -7.65 10.68
CA VAL A 58 -47.27 -7.72 10.80
C VAL A 58 -46.68 -8.97 10.13
N PHE A 59 -47.34 -10.13 10.27
CA PHE A 59 -46.85 -11.40 9.73
C PHE A 59 -46.68 -11.36 8.20
N ASN A 60 -47.67 -10.81 7.48
CA ASN A 60 -47.61 -10.72 6.01
C ASN A 60 -46.43 -9.90 5.50
N ARG A 61 -45.93 -8.95 6.29
CA ARG A 61 -44.73 -8.17 5.97
C ARG A 61 -43.46 -8.90 6.38
N GLN A 62 -43.45 -9.51 7.56
CA GLN A 62 -42.30 -10.27 8.07
C GLN A 62 -41.99 -11.48 7.19
N ILE A 63 -43.00 -12.23 6.75
CA ILE A 63 -42.79 -13.44 5.95
C ILE A 63 -42.09 -13.15 4.61
N VAL A 64 -42.35 -11.98 3.99
CA VAL A 64 -41.66 -11.56 2.77
C VAL A 64 -40.17 -11.32 3.04
N SER A 65 -39.84 -10.66 4.16
CA SER A 65 -38.45 -10.44 4.56
C SER A 65 -37.74 -11.76 4.89
N VAL A 66 -38.39 -12.66 5.63
CA VAL A 66 -37.84 -13.98 5.99
C VAL A 66 -37.55 -14.81 4.74
N LEU A 67 -38.51 -14.89 3.81
CA LEU A 67 -38.33 -15.63 2.56
C LEU A 67 -37.23 -15.02 1.68
N ALA A 68 -37.17 -13.69 1.56
CA ALA A 68 -36.14 -13.02 0.78
C ALA A 68 -34.73 -13.25 1.35
N LEU A 69 -34.56 -13.11 2.67
CA LEU A 69 -33.27 -13.34 3.34
C LEU A 69 -32.83 -14.80 3.24
N ASN A 70 -33.75 -15.75 3.47
CA ASN A 70 -33.43 -17.18 3.40
C ASN A 70 -33.08 -17.60 1.96
N LEU A 71 -33.85 -17.17 0.96
CA LEU A 71 -33.56 -17.45 -0.45
C LEU A 71 -32.23 -16.82 -0.90
N ALA A 72 -31.94 -15.59 -0.49
CA ALA A 72 -30.67 -14.94 -0.78
C ALA A 72 -29.50 -15.68 -0.12
N THR A 73 -29.67 -16.16 1.13
CA THR A 73 -28.66 -16.95 1.84
C THR A 73 -28.36 -18.27 1.11
N ILE A 74 -29.40 -19.02 0.72
CA ILE A 74 -29.26 -20.29 0.00
C ILE A 74 -28.64 -20.07 -1.38
N SER A 75 -29.18 -19.14 -2.18
CA SER A 75 -28.75 -18.91 -3.56
C SER A 75 -27.29 -18.45 -3.63
N THR A 76 -26.92 -17.44 -2.84
CA THR A 76 -25.53 -16.94 -2.81
C THR A 76 -24.57 -17.95 -2.19
N GLY A 77 -25.00 -18.76 -1.22
CA GLY A 77 -24.21 -19.86 -0.67
C GLY A 77 -23.91 -20.92 -1.72
N LEU A 78 -24.92 -21.34 -2.48
CA LEU A 78 -24.77 -22.27 -3.62
C LEU A 78 -23.89 -21.68 -4.72
N SER A 79 -24.04 -20.39 -5.07
CA SER A 79 -23.17 -19.74 -6.05
C SER A 79 -21.70 -19.77 -5.63
N ASN A 80 -21.38 -19.57 -4.35
CA ASN A 80 -20.01 -19.69 -3.85
C ASN A 80 -19.45 -21.12 -3.92
N ILE A 81 -20.31 -22.12 -3.70
CA ILE A 81 -19.94 -23.53 -3.85
C ILE A 81 -19.61 -23.83 -5.31
N LEU A 82 -20.49 -23.44 -6.23
CA LEU A 82 -20.36 -23.71 -7.67
C LEU A 82 -19.16 -22.97 -8.31
N LEU A 83 -18.83 -21.77 -7.84
CA LEU A 83 -17.71 -20.98 -8.33
C LEU A 83 -16.36 -21.36 -7.69
N SER A 84 -16.34 -22.25 -6.71
CA SER A 84 -15.09 -22.71 -6.07
C SER A 84 -14.35 -23.70 -6.97
N ARG A 85 -13.35 -23.24 -7.74
CA ARG A 85 -12.51 -24.07 -8.64
C ARG A 85 -11.46 -24.96 -7.93
N SER A 86 -11.33 -24.92 -6.60
CA SER A 86 -10.28 -25.66 -5.88
C SER A 86 -10.85 -26.84 -5.10
N ARG A 87 -10.52 -28.06 -5.53
CA ARG A 87 -10.70 -29.27 -4.71
C ARG A 87 -9.57 -29.32 -3.68
N SER A 88 -9.81 -28.77 -2.49
CA SER A 88 -8.92 -28.98 -1.35
C SER A 88 -9.12 -30.40 -0.81
N ALA A 89 -8.02 -31.13 -0.57
CA ALA A 89 -8.05 -32.45 0.05
C ALA A 89 -8.21 -32.41 1.58
N LEU A 90 -8.41 -31.23 2.19
CA LEU A 90 -8.63 -31.06 3.63
C LEU A 90 -10.13 -31.15 3.98
N PRO A 91 -10.48 -31.76 5.13
CA PRO A 91 -11.88 -31.95 5.53
C PRO A 91 -12.62 -30.62 5.85
N LEU A 92 -11.90 -29.59 6.31
CA LEU A 92 -12.44 -28.27 6.66
C LEU A 92 -12.01 -27.21 5.65
N SER A 93 -12.54 -27.30 4.43
CA SER A 93 -12.30 -26.32 3.37
C SER A 93 -13.31 -25.16 3.44
N ARG A 94 -13.02 -24.03 2.79
CA ARG A 94 -13.98 -22.92 2.63
C ARG A 94 -15.31 -23.40 2.02
N THR A 95 -15.24 -24.32 1.06
CA THR A 95 -16.41 -24.92 0.42
C THR A 95 -17.20 -25.81 1.40
N THR A 96 -16.53 -26.50 2.32
CA THR A 96 -17.18 -27.26 3.41
C THR A 96 -18.02 -26.34 4.29
N PHE A 97 -17.48 -25.17 4.66
CA PHE A 97 -18.22 -24.18 5.45
C PHE A 97 -19.42 -23.60 4.70
N TYR A 98 -19.30 -23.32 3.40
CA TYR A 98 -20.46 -22.91 2.59
C TYR A 98 -21.54 -24.00 2.51
N TRP A 99 -21.16 -25.27 2.34
CA TRP A 99 -22.11 -26.40 2.36
C TRP A 99 -22.83 -26.53 3.71
N ALA A 100 -22.10 -26.43 4.82
CA ALA A 100 -22.68 -26.46 6.16
C ALA A 100 -23.64 -25.28 6.39
N GLY A 101 -23.29 -24.09 5.93
CA GLY A 101 -24.15 -22.90 6.00
C GLY A 101 -25.44 -23.04 5.21
N VAL A 102 -25.36 -23.55 3.97
CA VAL A 102 -26.52 -23.82 3.12
C VAL A 102 -27.42 -24.89 3.75
N ALA A 103 -26.84 -25.96 4.30
CA ALA A 103 -27.61 -27.00 4.98
C ALA A 103 -28.41 -26.45 6.17
N GLY A 104 -27.80 -25.59 6.99
CA GLY A 104 -28.51 -24.90 8.08
C GLY A 104 -29.62 -23.96 7.59
N ALA A 105 -29.38 -23.21 6.50
CA ALA A 105 -30.38 -22.33 5.90
C ALA A 105 -31.57 -23.10 5.32
N VAL A 106 -31.34 -24.28 4.74
CA VAL A 106 -32.40 -25.19 4.29
C VAL A 106 -33.14 -25.82 5.48
N ALA A 107 -32.42 -26.21 6.54
CA ALA A 107 -33.03 -26.77 7.75
C ALA A 107 -34.02 -25.81 8.42
N HIS A 108 -33.84 -24.50 8.30
CA HIS A 108 -34.83 -23.50 8.72
C HIS A 108 -36.22 -23.78 8.13
N LEU A 109 -36.29 -24.14 6.84
CA LEU A 109 -37.55 -24.36 6.13
C LEU A 109 -38.30 -25.60 6.64
N PHE A 110 -37.61 -26.55 7.28
CA PHE A 110 -38.26 -27.71 7.91
C PHE A 110 -39.07 -27.35 9.15
N PHE A 111 -38.98 -26.13 9.66
CA PHE A 111 -39.82 -25.65 10.77
C PHE A 111 -41.19 -25.12 10.31
N VAL A 112 -41.40 -24.91 9.00
CA VAL A 112 -42.69 -24.41 8.46
C VAL A 112 -43.88 -25.26 8.90
N PRO A 113 -43.86 -26.61 8.88
CA PRO A 113 -44.99 -27.43 9.32
C PRO A 113 -45.35 -27.26 10.81
N PHE A 114 -44.39 -26.88 11.66
CA PHE A 114 -44.60 -26.66 13.09
C PHE A 114 -45.09 -25.24 13.40
N VAL A 115 -44.70 -24.28 12.56
CA VAL A 115 -44.96 -22.86 12.74
C VAL A 115 -46.27 -22.43 12.08
N ALA A 116 -46.53 -22.85 10.84
CA ALA A 116 -47.67 -22.37 10.05
C ALA A 116 -49.04 -22.61 10.72
N PRO A 117 -49.34 -23.79 11.31
CA PRO A 117 -50.64 -24.02 11.97
C PRO A 117 -50.87 -23.11 13.17
N ARG A 118 -49.80 -22.73 13.89
CA ARG A 118 -49.87 -21.83 15.06
C ARG A 118 -50.21 -20.42 14.63
N ILE A 119 -49.54 -19.95 13.59
CA ILE A 119 -49.80 -18.64 13.00
C ILE A 119 -51.25 -18.54 12.52
N GLN A 120 -51.73 -19.59 11.85
CA GLN A 120 -53.12 -19.66 11.40
C GLN A 120 -54.09 -19.54 12.59
N ARG A 121 -53.88 -20.30 13.68
CA ARG A 121 -54.72 -20.21 14.89
C ARG A 121 -54.65 -18.86 15.59
N ILE A 122 -53.50 -18.17 15.58
CA ILE A 122 -53.36 -16.81 16.11
C ILE A 122 -54.18 -15.82 15.27
N VAL A 123 -54.08 -15.90 13.94
CA VAL A 123 -54.77 -15.00 13.00
C VAL A 123 -56.28 -15.22 13.01
N GLU A 124 -56.72 -16.48 12.99
CA GLU A 124 -58.14 -16.86 13.01
C GLU A 124 -58.77 -16.73 14.40
N ASN A 125 -57.96 -16.52 15.44
CA ASN A 125 -58.37 -16.46 16.84
C ASN A 125 -59.23 -17.66 17.25
N SER A 126 -58.80 -18.87 16.87
CA SER A 126 -59.60 -20.10 16.96
C SER A 126 -59.34 -20.96 18.19
N ASN A 127 -58.40 -20.57 19.07
CA ASN A 127 -58.14 -21.28 20.33
C ASN A 127 -58.93 -20.65 21.48
N GLU A 128 -59.78 -21.45 22.13
CA GLU A 128 -60.61 -21.02 23.29
C GLU A 128 -59.78 -20.55 24.49
N ASN A 129 -58.54 -21.03 24.62
CA ASN A 129 -57.61 -20.63 25.68
C ASN A 129 -56.87 -19.30 25.39
N GLY A 130 -57.13 -18.66 24.24
CA GLY A 130 -56.57 -17.36 23.86
C GLY A 130 -55.37 -17.44 22.91
N ALA A 131 -55.19 -16.38 22.10
CA ALA A 131 -54.13 -16.29 21.09
C ALA A 131 -52.71 -16.26 21.69
N THR A 132 -52.55 -15.83 22.94
CA THR A 132 -51.25 -15.80 23.63
C THR A 132 -50.71 -17.20 23.94
N VAL A 133 -51.58 -18.22 24.06
CA VAL A 133 -51.15 -19.62 24.23
C VAL A 133 -50.47 -20.12 22.95
N GLU A 134 -51.09 -19.90 21.79
CA GLU A 134 -50.50 -20.27 20.50
C GLU A 134 -49.21 -19.49 20.22
N MET A 135 -49.12 -18.23 20.67
CA MET A 135 -47.90 -17.43 20.58
C MET A 135 -46.75 -17.97 21.43
N GLU A 136 -47.05 -18.45 22.64
CA GLU A 136 -46.05 -19.09 23.50
C GLU A 136 -45.49 -20.37 22.88
N GLU A 137 -46.36 -21.20 22.31
CA GLU A 137 -45.94 -22.40 21.58
C GLU A 137 -45.15 -22.06 20.31
N TRP A 138 -45.58 -21.04 19.55
CA TRP A 138 -44.84 -20.53 18.39
C TRP A 138 -43.43 -20.07 18.78
N LEU A 139 -43.31 -19.31 19.87
CA LEU A 139 -42.02 -18.86 20.40
C LEU A 139 -41.11 -20.03 20.81
N GLY A 140 -41.68 -21.13 21.31
CA GLY A 140 -40.95 -22.36 21.59
C GLY A 140 -40.25 -22.92 20.35
N PHE A 141 -41.02 -23.19 19.28
CA PHE A 141 -40.46 -23.67 18.00
C PHE A 141 -39.51 -22.66 17.36
N HIS A 142 -39.82 -21.36 17.46
CA HIS A 142 -38.98 -20.30 16.95
C HIS A 142 -37.59 -20.29 17.62
N ARG A 143 -37.52 -20.41 18.95
CA ARG A 143 -36.23 -20.52 19.66
C ARG A 143 -35.44 -21.75 19.23
N ILE A 144 -36.10 -22.90 19.13
CA ILE A 144 -35.45 -24.14 18.69
C ILE A 144 -34.87 -23.95 17.29
N ARG A 145 -35.67 -23.49 16.32
CA ARG A 145 -35.21 -23.17 14.95
C ARG A 145 -34.01 -22.23 14.95
N MET A 146 -34.07 -21.16 15.75
CA MET A 146 -32.99 -20.18 15.84
C MET A 146 -31.67 -20.80 16.30
N PHE A 147 -31.71 -21.70 17.29
CA PHE A 147 -30.50 -22.34 17.82
C PHE A 147 -30.00 -23.52 17.00
N VAL A 148 -30.89 -24.28 16.34
CA VAL A 148 -30.51 -25.51 15.62
C VAL A 148 -30.31 -25.34 14.12
N ALA A 149 -30.83 -24.26 13.54
CA ALA A 149 -30.73 -23.96 12.10
C ALA A 149 -30.04 -22.61 11.86
N ASP A 150 -30.60 -21.52 12.39
CA ASP A 150 -30.16 -20.15 12.04
C ASP A 150 -28.75 -19.83 12.55
N LEU A 151 -28.48 -20.12 13.84
CA LEU A 151 -27.18 -19.87 14.45
C LEU A 151 -26.06 -20.76 13.87
N PRO A 152 -26.25 -22.09 13.68
CA PRO A 152 -25.27 -22.93 13.01
C PRO A 152 -24.99 -22.50 11.56
N ALA A 153 -26.02 -22.10 10.80
CA ALA A 153 -25.85 -21.58 9.45
C ALA A 153 -24.96 -20.32 9.44
N TRP A 154 -25.26 -19.38 10.34
CA TRP A 154 -24.49 -18.14 10.49
C TRP A 154 -23.03 -18.41 10.88
N LEU A 155 -22.78 -19.29 11.87
CA LEU A 155 -21.42 -19.68 12.28
C LEU A 155 -20.63 -20.32 11.14
N ALA A 156 -21.29 -21.16 10.34
CA ALA A 156 -20.65 -21.78 9.17
C ALA A 156 -20.26 -20.75 8.12
N PHE A 157 -21.13 -19.78 7.78
CA PHE A 157 -20.76 -18.71 6.84
C PHE A 157 -19.69 -17.76 7.40
N ALA A 158 -19.69 -17.50 8.71
CA ALA A 158 -18.61 -16.74 9.36
C ALA A 158 -17.27 -17.50 9.21
N GLY A 159 -17.28 -18.81 9.44
CA GLY A 159 -16.13 -19.69 9.19
C GLY A 159 -15.65 -19.61 7.74
N ALA A 160 -16.54 -19.65 6.76
CA ALA A 160 -16.19 -19.54 5.33
C ALA A 160 -15.42 -18.25 5.00
N VAL A 161 -15.82 -17.12 5.59
CA VAL A 161 -15.17 -15.82 5.41
C VAL A 161 -13.81 -15.76 6.13
N MET A 162 -13.69 -16.41 7.29
CA MET A 162 -12.47 -16.41 8.11
C MET A 162 -11.37 -17.36 7.60
N VAL A 163 -11.68 -18.33 6.74
CA VAL A 163 -10.66 -19.19 6.11
C VAL A 163 -9.75 -18.33 5.21
N LYS A 164 -8.56 -17.98 5.71
CA LYS A 164 -7.53 -17.23 4.96
C LYS A 164 -7.15 -17.98 3.68
N LYS A 165 -6.97 -17.23 2.59
CA LYS A 165 -6.39 -17.72 1.33
C LYS A 165 -5.00 -18.27 1.65
N GLY A 166 -4.89 -19.58 1.87
CA GLY A 166 -3.60 -20.26 1.89
C GLY A 166 -2.88 -19.90 0.58
N ARG A 167 -1.58 -19.60 0.65
CA ARG A 167 -0.73 -19.34 -0.52
C ARG A 167 -0.78 -20.55 -1.45
N GLN A 168 -1.77 -20.59 -2.35
CA GLN A 168 -1.73 -21.41 -3.55
C GLN A 168 -0.90 -20.64 -4.57
N GLY A 169 0.42 -20.76 -4.40
CA GLY A 169 1.38 -20.45 -5.45
C GLY A 169 2.00 -21.75 -5.97
N GLN A 170 2.72 -21.64 -7.08
CA GLN A 170 3.60 -22.68 -7.63
C GLN A 170 4.52 -23.34 -6.57
N SER A 171 4.76 -22.71 -5.40
CA SER A 171 5.47 -23.30 -4.27
C SER A 171 4.78 -24.50 -3.61
N ALA A 172 3.45 -24.63 -3.74
CA ALA A 172 2.71 -25.76 -3.19
C ALA A 172 2.94 -27.05 -4.00
N ASN A 173 3.13 -26.93 -5.32
CA ASN A 173 3.47 -28.06 -6.19
C ASN A 173 4.87 -28.59 -5.91
N VAL A 174 5.84 -27.71 -5.60
CA VAL A 174 7.22 -28.10 -5.25
C VAL A 174 7.26 -28.90 -3.95
N LEU A 175 6.44 -28.54 -2.95
CA LEU A 175 6.37 -29.27 -1.67
C LEU A 175 5.60 -30.59 -1.77
N SER A 176 4.61 -30.71 -2.67
CA SER A 176 3.97 -32.00 -2.97
C SER A 176 4.89 -32.89 -3.81
N GLU A 177 5.62 -32.34 -4.78
CA GLU A 177 6.59 -33.06 -5.61
C GLU A 177 7.74 -33.61 -4.76
N LEU A 178 8.27 -32.82 -3.82
CA LEU A 178 9.30 -33.26 -2.87
C LEU A 178 8.80 -34.34 -1.90
N ARG A 179 7.52 -34.32 -1.53
CA ARG A 179 6.92 -35.37 -0.68
C ARG A 179 6.64 -36.65 -1.46
N THR A 180 6.26 -36.56 -2.74
CA THR A 180 6.12 -37.74 -3.61
C THR A 180 7.47 -38.35 -3.98
N GLN A 181 8.53 -37.55 -4.12
CA GLN A 181 9.90 -38.04 -4.32
C GLN A 181 10.45 -38.74 -3.06
N ASN A 182 10.30 -38.12 -1.88
CA ASN A 182 10.77 -38.74 -0.63
C ASN A 182 9.96 -39.97 -0.18
N ALA A 183 8.74 -40.17 -0.71
CA ALA A 183 7.93 -41.35 -0.41
C ALA A 183 8.28 -42.56 -1.29
N GLN A 184 9.04 -42.39 -2.38
CA GLN A 184 9.51 -43.48 -3.23
C GLN A 184 10.88 -44.04 -2.81
N ASP A 185 11.65 -43.31 -1.99
CA ASP A 185 13.02 -43.69 -1.59
C ASP A 185 13.12 -44.47 -0.26
N HIS A 186 12.01 -44.84 0.38
CA HIS A 186 12.03 -45.61 1.63
C HIS A 186 11.09 -46.82 1.59
N GLU A 187 11.59 -47.91 1.02
CA GLU A 187 11.27 -49.27 1.49
C GLU A 187 12.55 -49.95 2.00
N PRO A 188 12.52 -50.67 3.14
CA PRO A 188 13.72 -51.05 3.87
C PRO A 188 14.20 -52.47 3.53
N SER A 189 15.50 -52.62 3.26
CA SER A 189 16.19 -53.92 3.33
C SER A 189 17.35 -53.86 4.32
N ASN A 190 17.35 -54.82 5.25
CA ASN A 190 18.09 -54.98 6.50
C ASN A 190 19.62 -54.71 6.50
N PRO A 191 20.20 -54.38 7.67
CA PRO A 191 21.64 -54.19 7.83
C PRO A 191 22.33 -55.52 8.13
N THR A 192 23.53 -55.74 7.57
CA THR A 192 24.51 -56.66 8.15
C THR A 192 25.86 -55.99 8.21
N ILE A 193 26.44 -56.06 9.40
CA ILE A 193 27.70 -55.47 9.85
C ILE A 193 28.89 -56.15 9.16
N ALA A 194 29.81 -55.35 8.61
CA ALA A 194 31.25 -55.64 8.63
C ALA A 194 32.05 -54.37 8.26
N SER A 195 32.80 -53.84 9.24
CA SER A 195 34.02 -53.06 9.00
C SER A 195 35.09 -54.00 8.40
N PRO A 196 36.14 -53.55 7.66
CA PRO A 196 37.08 -52.55 8.17
C PRO A 196 37.84 -51.68 7.13
N THR A 197 38.64 -50.79 7.72
CA THR A 197 39.93 -50.28 7.23
C THR A 197 39.94 -48.97 6.44
N VAL A 198 40.45 -47.97 7.15
CA VAL A 198 40.89 -46.66 6.70
C VAL A 198 41.94 -46.81 5.58
N ALA A 199 41.60 -46.30 4.40
CA ALA A 199 42.57 -45.78 3.45
C ALA A 199 42.09 -44.39 3.05
N THR A 200 42.74 -43.37 3.60
CA THR A 200 42.58 -41.96 3.25
C THR A 200 43.05 -41.75 1.80
N PRO A 201 42.22 -41.25 0.87
CA PRO A 201 42.72 -40.56 -0.30
C PRO A 201 42.91 -39.09 0.06
N LEU A 202 44.13 -38.59 -0.13
CA LEU A 202 44.41 -37.16 -0.21
C LEU A 202 43.38 -36.49 -1.13
N VAL A 203 42.53 -35.63 -0.56
CA VAL A 203 41.75 -34.69 -1.36
C VAL A 203 42.69 -33.54 -1.72
N ASN A 204 43.00 -33.43 -3.02
CA ASN A 204 43.64 -32.25 -3.60
C ASN A 204 42.82 -30.99 -3.24
N PRO A 205 43.42 -29.95 -2.64
CA PRO A 205 42.74 -28.72 -2.29
C PRO A 205 42.68 -27.78 -3.49
N THR A 206 42.04 -28.17 -4.59
CA THR A 206 41.84 -27.28 -5.76
C THR A 206 40.57 -27.63 -6.52
N SER A 207 39.41 -27.20 -6.02
CA SER A 207 38.20 -26.90 -6.81
C SER A 207 37.05 -26.57 -5.85
N GLY A 208 36.48 -25.37 -5.96
CA GLY A 208 35.26 -25.00 -5.22
C GLY A 208 35.25 -23.65 -4.49
N ARG A 209 36.06 -22.65 -4.89
CA ARG A 209 35.71 -21.24 -4.62
C ARG A 209 35.07 -20.68 -5.89
N CYS A 210 33.77 -20.41 -5.86
CA CYS A 210 33.18 -19.47 -6.81
C CYS A 210 33.88 -18.13 -6.61
N ARG A 211 34.89 -17.83 -7.43
CA ARG A 211 35.47 -16.50 -7.52
C ARG A 211 34.50 -15.68 -8.37
N PHE A 212 33.95 -14.62 -7.78
CA PHE A 212 33.19 -13.62 -8.53
C PHE A 212 33.98 -13.16 -9.75
N GLY A 213 33.41 -13.32 -10.94
CA GLY A 213 33.97 -12.80 -12.19
C GLY A 213 33.21 -11.53 -12.56
N ARG A 214 33.93 -10.40 -12.64
CA ARG A 214 33.33 -9.12 -13.05
C ARG A 214 32.90 -9.19 -14.51
N LYS A 215 31.72 -8.65 -14.82
CA LYS A 215 31.34 -8.43 -16.21
C LYS A 215 32.22 -7.35 -16.84
N GLU A 216 32.77 -7.66 -18.02
CA GLU A 216 33.57 -6.70 -18.77
C GLU A 216 32.71 -5.53 -19.26
N ASN A 217 33.28 -4.32 -19.25
CA ASN A 217 32.68 -3.08 -19.78
C ASN A 217 31.39 -2.57 -19.11
N VAL A 218 30.88 -3.21 -18.05
CA VAL A 218 29.69 -2.76 -17.31
C VAL A 218 29.94 -1.46 -16.55
N LEU A 219 31.18 -1.24 -16.07
CA LEU A 219 31.54 -0.05 -15.29
C LEU A 219 32.72 0.73 -15.90
N PRO A 220 32.52 1.50 -16.99
CA PRO A 220 33.58 2.33 -17.57
C PRO A 220 34.02 3.46 -16.64
N ARG A 221 35.29 3.86 -16.71
CA ARG A 221 35.85 4.95 -15.88
C ARG A 221 35.14 6.29 -16.11
N GLU A 222 34.70 6.55 -17.34
CA GLU A 222 33.91 7.75 -17.68
C GLU A 222 32.59 7.79 -16.92
N LEU A 223 31.88 6.65 -16.83
CA LEU A 223 30.62 6.56 -16.10
C LEU A 223 30.81 6.82 -14.59
N ILE A 224 31.88 6.29 -14.00
CA ILE A 224 32.22 6.53 -12.59
C ILE A 224 32.43 8.03 -12.34
N ARG A 225 33.22 8.67 -13.20
CA ARG A 225 33.50 10.12 -13.12
C ARG A 225 32.20 10.91 -13.23
N ASP A 226 31.41 10.68 -14.27
CA ASP A 226 30.18 11.41 -14.57
C ASP A 226 29.13 11.26 -13.44
N CYS A 227 28.98 10.04 -12.89
CA CYS A 227 28.13 9.79 -11.73
C CYS A 227 28.63 10.51 -10.47
N SER A 228 29.95 10.52 -10.24
CA SER A 228 30.56 11.16 -9.08
C SER A 228 30.41 12.69 -9.12
N GLU A 229 30.66 13.31 -10.28
CA GLU A 229 30.50 14.75 -10.49
C GLU A 229 29.04 15.17 -10.23
N TYR A 230 28.07 14.40 -10.74
CA TYR A 230 26.66 14.68 -10.49
C TYR A 230 26.28 14.52 -9.01
N PHE A 231 26.62 13.38 -8.40
CA PHE A 231 26.20 13.09 -7.02
C PHE A 231 26.76 14.11 -6.04
N PHE A 232 28.05 14.41 -6.10
CA PHE A 232 28.67 15.33 -5.13
C PHE A 232 28.25 16.79 -5.36
N ALA A 233 27.97 17.18 -6.61
CA ALA A 233 27.48 18.53 -6.88
C ALA A 233 26.00 18.74 -6.52
N ARG A 234 25.16 17.70 -6.67
CA ARG A 234 23.69 17.86 -6.64
C ARG A 234 22.98 17.06 -5.56
N MET A 235 23.48 15.89 -5.19
CA MET A 235 22.80 15.00 -4.25
C MET A 235 23.40 15.03 -2.85
N GLN A 236 24.68 15.38 -2.70
CA GLN A 236 25.36 15.33 -1.39
C GLN A 236 24.66 16.14 -0.29
N GLY A 237 24.01 17.26 -0.65
CA GLY A 237 23.27 18.08 0.31
C GLY A 237 22.01 17.42 0.87
N THR A 238 21.39 16.48 0.16
CA THR A 238 20.19 15.75 0.61
C THR A 238 20.46 14.29 0.96
N VAL A 239 21.50 13.70 0.39
CA VAL A 239 21.94 12.31 0.62
C VAL A 239 23.42 12.31 1.06
N PRO A 240 23.75 12.76 2.28
CA PRO A 240 25.13 12.87 2.77
C PRO A 240 25.70 11.50 3.22
N ILE A 241 25.59 10.49 2.37
CA ILE A 241 25.98 9.10 2.69
C ILE A 241 27.45 8.77 2.37
N LEU A 242 28.05 9.49 1.42
CA LEU A 242 29.46 9.40 1.08
C LEU A 242 30.09 10.77 0.92
N GLN A 243 31.40 10.84 1.17
CA GLN A 243 32.26 11.96 0.83
C GLN A 243 33.07 11.64 -0.42
N ALA A 244 33.37 12.66 -1.23
CA ALA A 244 34.11 12.51 -2.49
C ALA A 244 35.46 11.80 -2.31
N LYS A 245 36.23 12.18 -1.29
CA LYS A 245 37.53 11.55 -1.00
C LYS A 245 37.39 10.06 -0.69
N THR A 246 36.47 9.69 0.20
CA THR A 246 36.22 8.28 0.55
C THR A 246 35.72 7.47 -0.63
N PHE A 247 34.90 8.08 -1.52
CA PHE A 247 34.48 7.41 -2.74
C PHE A 247 35.65 7.16 -3.69
N GLN A 248 36.55 8.13 -3.85
CA GLN A 248 37.77 7.95 -4.66
C GLN A 248 38.64 6.81 -4.11
N ASP A 249 38.78 6.70 -2.78
CA ASP A 249 39.50 5.59 -2.17
C ASP A 249 38.88 4.22 -2.55
N TYR A 250 37.55 4.12 -2.70
CA TYR A 250 36.90 2.90 -3.20
C TYR A 250 37.12 2.65 -4.68
N VAL A 251 37.13 3.71 -5.50
CA VAL A 251 37.46 3.60 -6.94
C VAL A 251 38.87 3.05 -7.13
N ASP A 252 39.83 3.53 -6.35
CA ASP A 252 41.22 3.06 -6.40
C ASP A 252 41.33 1.60 -5.90
N GLN A 253 40.42 1.18 -5.03
CA GLN A 253 40.40 -0.16 -4.44
C GLN A 253 39.55 -1.19 -5.17
N MET A 254 38.68 -0.76 -6.08
CA MET A 254 37.69 -1.62 -6.68
C MET A 254 38.32 -2.78 -7.44
N ASP A 255 39.54 -2.62 -7.95
CA ASP A 255 40.26 -3.64 -8.70
C ASP A 255 40.74 -4.83 -7.86
N HIS A 256 40.90 -4.65 -6.56
CA HIS A 256 41.44 -5.69 -5.67
C HIS A 256 40.52 -6.05 -4.49
N ARG A 257 39.48 -5.25 -4.22
CA ARG A 257 38.47 -5.52 -3.18
C ARG A 257 37.07 -5.62 -3.76
N ILE A 258 36.42 -6.76 -3.58
CA ILE A 258 35.04 -6.99 -4.09
C ILE A 258 34.00 -6.06 -3.46
N HIS A 259 34.13 -5.73 -2.17
CA HIS A 259 33.21 -4.80 -1.51
C HIS A 259 33.36 -3.37 -2.02
N ALA A 260 34.59 -2.93 -2.33
CA ALA A 260 34.82 -1.63 -2.96
C ALA A 260 34.20 -1.61 -4.35
N TYR A 261 34.37 -2.67 -5.14
CA TYR A 261 33.69 -2.83 -6.43
C TYR A 261 32.17 -2.78 -6.31
N CYS A 262 31.58 -3.58 -5.42
CA CYS A 262 30.14 -3.59 -5.17
C CYS A 262 29.63 -2.19 -4.78
N LEU A 263 30.37 -1.46 -3.94
CA LEU A 263 30.03 -0.08 -3.58
C LEU A 263 30.04 0.84 -4.81
N VAL A 264 31.11 0.85 -5.61
CA VAL A 264 31.20 1.73 -6.78
C VAL A 264 30.12 1.41 -7.81
N VAL A 265 29.86 0.13 -8.10
CA VAL A 265 28.79 -0.28 -9.02
C VAL A 265 27.42 0.12 -8.47
N SER A 266 27.14 -0.14 -7.19
CA SER A 266 25.85 0.25 -6.57
C SER A 266 25.65 1.77 -6.54
N PHE A 267 26.73 2.54 -6.43
CA PHE A 267 26.70 4.00 -6.48
C PHE A 267 26.33 4.49 -7.88
N CYS A 268 26.98 3.98 -8.92
CA CYS A 268 26.65 4.33 -10.30
C CYS A 268 25.21 3.91 -10.65
N ALA A 269 24.78 2.70 -10.25
CA ALA A 269 23.40 2.27 -10.40
C ALA A 269 22.42 3.26 -9.72
N PHE A 270 22.69 3.64 -8.47
CA PHE A 270 21.86 4.57 -7.72
C PHE A 270 21.73 5.93 -8.42
N VAL A 271 22.84 6.52 -8.87
CA VAL A 271 22.82 7.82 -9.57
C VAL A 271 22.03 7.71 -10.88
N MET A 272 22.31 6.69 -11.69
CA MET A 272 21.65 6.48 -12.98
C MET A 272 20.13 6.25 -12.87
N MET A 273 19.69 5.61 -11.79
CA MET A 273 18.28 5.24 -11.62
C MET A 273 17.48 6.29 -10.85
N GLN A 274 18.09 7.00 -9.90
CA GLN A 274 17.39 8.01 -9.08
C GLN A 274 17.32 9.36 -9.77
N THR A 275 18.33 9.68 -10.55
CA THR A 275 18.39 10.93 -11.28
C THR A 275 18.07 10.55 -12.71
N GLY A 276 17.14 11.25 -13.37
CA GLY A 276 16.89 11.05 -14.80
C GLY A 276 18.07 11.58 -15.60
N TYR A 277 19.28 11.06 -15.34
CA TYR A 277 20.57 11.54 -15.80
C TYR A 277 20.59 11.47 -17.32
N SER A 278 20.10 12.54 -17.91
CA SER A 278 20.45 12.97 -19.24
C SER A 278 21.68 13.82 -19.03
N SER A 279 22.85 13.36 -19.47
CA SER A 279 24.02 14.24 -19.59
C SER A 279 23.68 15.28 -20.66
N SER A 280 22.95 16.31 -20.25
CA SER A 280 22.56 17.46 -21.07
C SER A 280 23.77 18.31 -21.47
N GLN A 281 24.99 17.94 -21.07
CA GLN A 281 26.22 18.64 -21.44
C GLN A 281 27.07 17.94 -22.51
N ALA A 282 26.64 16.77 -23.00
CA ALA A 282 27.24 16.18 -24.20
C ALA A 282 26.13 15.62 -25.08
N ALA A 283 25.66 16.44 -26.04
CA ALA A 283 25.02 15.92 -27.23
C ALA A 283 26.00 14.91 -27.86
N GLY A 284 25.75 13.61 -27.65
CA GLY A 284 26.64 12.51 -28.04
C GLY A 284 27.20 11.63 -26.92
N SER A 285 26.85 11.83 -25.64
CA SER A 285 27.20 10.85 -24.60
C SER A 285 26.45 9.53 -24.82
N ARG A 286 27.18 8.41 -24.75
CA ARG A 286 26.69 7.04 -25.07
C ARG A 286 25.59 6.52 -24.13
N TRP A 287 25.26 7.27 -23.07
CA TRP A 287 24.40 6.86 -21.95
C TRP A 287 22.97 7.40 -22.06
N THR A 288 22.56 7.83 -23.26
CA THR A 288 21.17 8.16 -23.58
C THR A 288 20.27 6.95 -23.28
N GLN A 289 19.37 7.12 -22.31
CA GLN A 289 18.37 6.16 -21.77
C GLN A 289 18.90 5.27 -20.63
N SER A 290 18.78 5.80 -19.40
CA SER A 290 19.56 5.44 -18.19
C SER A 290 18.85 4.49 -17.19
N MET A 291 17.75 3.83 -17.58
CA MET A 291 17.09 2.85 -16.69
C MET A 291 17.60 1.42 -16.87
N ASP A 292 17.85 0.98 -18.11
CA ASP A 292 18.32 -0.39 -18.38
C ASP A 292 19.79 -0.56 -18.03
N ALA A 293 20.64 0.41 -18.39
CA ALA A 293 22.04 0.43 -17.93
C ALA A 293 22.12 0.51 -16.38
N GLY A 294 21.22 1.27 -15.74
CA GLY A 294 21.09 1.30 -14.29
C GLY A 294 20.70 -0.06 -13.70
N ARG A 295 19.79 -0.79 -14.37
CA ARG A 295 19.38 -2.15 -13.99
C ARG A 295 20.52 -3.16 -14.15
N GLU A 296 21.28 -3.09 -15.23
CA GLU A 296 22.46 -3.94 -15.43
C GLU A 296 23.50 -3.74 -14.33
N LEU A 297 23.75 -2.49 -13.93
CA LEU A 297 24.61 -2.16 -12.81
C LEU A 297 24.05 -2.68 -11.48
N LEU A 298 22.73 -2.56 -11.25
CA LEU A 298 22.08 -3.10 -10.06
C LEU A 298 22.25 -4.63 -9.96
N ASP A 299 22.07 -5.34 -11.07
CA ASP A 299 22.26 -6.80 -11.13
C ASP A 299 23.71 -7.18 -10.85
N GLU A 300 24.67 -6.46 -11.42
CA GLU A 300 26.11 -6.65 -11.16
C GLU A 300 26.46 -6.37 -9.69
N ALA A 301 25.95 -5.28 -9.12
CA ALA A 301 26.16 -4.95 -7.71
C ALA A 301 25.59 -6.02 -6.78
N THR A 302 24.39 -6.53 -7.09
CA THR A 302 23.72 -7.59 -6.34
C THR A 302 24.50 -8.90 -6.42
N GLU A 303 25.03 -9.23 -7.59
CA GLU A 303 25.86 -10.42 -7.79
C GLU A 303 27.20 -10.32 -7.07
N ALA A 304 27.90 -9.19 -7.17
CA ALA A 304 29.12 -8.92 -6.41
C ALA A 304 28.88 -9.05 -4.90
N ARG A 305 27.72 -8.59 -4.44
CA ARG A 305 27.33 -8.65 -3.03
C ARG A 305 27.18 -10.07 -2.49
N ARG A 306 26.73 -11.03 -3.31
CA ARG A 306 26.59 -12.44 -2.90
C ARG A 306 27.93 -13.12 -2.58
N HIS A 307 29.04 -12.50 -2.98
CA HIS A 307 30.37 -13.08 -2.89
C HIS A 307 31.24 -12.49 -1.76
N PHE A 308 30.66 -11.69 -0.88
CA PHE A 308 31.28 -11.31 0.39
C PHE A 308 30.24 -11.28 1.51
N ASP A 309 30.68 -11.50 2.75
CA ASP A 309 29.83 -11.37 3.93
C ASP A 309 29.78 -9.89 4.37
N PRO A 310 28.61 -9.21 4.33
CA PRO A 310 28.47 -7.82 4.77
C PRO A 310 28.85 -7.57 6.23
N LEU A 311 28.92 -8.60 7.08
CA LEU A 311 29.33 -8.47 8.48
C LEU A 311 30.86 -8.51 8.67
N THR A 312 31.62 -8.94 7.65
CA THR A 312 33.09 -9.01 7.69
C THR A 312 33.79 -7.76 7.15
N VAL A 313 33.02 -6.83 6.59
CA VAL A 313 33.49 -5.54 6.06
C VAL A 313 33.15 -4.40 7.02
N PRO A 314 33.86 -3.26 6.96
CA PRO A 314 33.56 -2.09 7.79
C PRO A 314 32.08 -1.72 7.74
N VAL A 315 31.42 -1.63 8.90
CA VAL A 315 29.96 -1.49 9.01
C VAL A 315 29.39 -0.33 8.18
N ARG A 316 30.12 0.79 8.11
CA ARG A 316 29.72 1.97 7.32
C ARG A 316 29.63 1.66 5.82
N GLN A 317 30.53 0.83 5.28
CA GLN A 317 30.48 0.39 3.88
C GLN A 317 29.24 -0.46 3.61
N SER A 318 28.95 -1.42 4.50
CA SER A 318 27.78 -2.28 4.38
C SER A 318 26.47 -1.48 4.45
N ILE A 319 26.39 -0.49 5.33
CA ILE A 319 25.26 0.46 5.41
C ILE A 319 25.13 1.23 4.09
N THR A 320 26.22 1.78 3.58
CA THR A 320 26.25 2.52 2.31
C THR A 320 25.74 1.68 1.15
N ILE A 321 26.27 0.46 0.96
CA ILE A 321 25.84 -0.45 -0.10
C ILE A 321 24.36 -0.77 0.04
N ALA A 322 23.89 -1.12 1.24
CA ALA A 322 22.48 -1.42 1.48
C ALA A 322 21.57 -0.21 1.16
N PHE A 323 21.97 1.00 1.55
CA PHE A 323 21.19 2.22 1.26
C PHE A 323 21.13 2.54 -0.24
N LEU A 324 22.23 2.38 -0.97
CA LEU A 324 22.27 2.61 -2.42
C LEU A 324 21.36 1.60 -3.14
N LEU A 325 21.41 0.32 -2.74
CA LEU A 325 20.51 -0.72 -3.26
C LEU A 325 19.04 -0.44 -2.91
N TYR A 326 18.75 0.07 -1.71
CA TYR A 326 17.42 0.56 -1.35
C TYR A 326 16.91 1.60 -2.36
N GLY A 327 17.72 2.62 -2.67
CA GLY A 327 17.36 3.65 -3.64
C GLY A 327 17.11 3.09 -5.04
N CYS A 328 17.94 2.16 -5.51
CA CYS A 328 17.76 1.48 -6.79
C CYS A 328 16.42 0.72 -6.84
N HIS A 329 16.08 -0.02 -5.78
CA HIS A 329 14.81 -0.76 -5.73
C HIS A 329 13.58 0.15 -5.59
N ILE A 330 13.70 1.30 -4.94
CA ILE A 330 12.65 2.34 -4.98
C ILE A 330 12.48 2.85 -6.42
N ALA A 331 13.58 3.13 -7.12
CA ALA A 331 13.55 3.52 -8.51
C ALA A 331 12.97 2.43 -9.43
N LEU A 332 12.96 1.16 -9.05
CA LEU A 332 12.27 0.08 -9.79
C LEU A 332 10.84 -0.21 -9.33
N GLY A 333 10.33 0.48 -8.32
CA GLY A 333 9.03 0.15 -7.74
C GLY A 333 9.02 -1.16 -6.93
N ASN A 334 10.17 -1.82 -6.73
CA ASN A 334 10.32 -3.10 -6.03
C ASN A 334 10.26 -2.90 -4.50
N GLN A 335 9.07 -2.61 -3.97
CA GLN A 335 8.88 -2.16 -2.59
C GLN A 335 9.36 -3.17 -1.55
N ARG A 336 9.26 -4.47 -1.81
CA ARG A 336 9.73 -5.48 -0.84
C ARG A 336 11.24 -5.49 -0.71
N HIS A 337 11.95 -5.42 -1.84
CA HIS A 337 13.40 -5.35 -1.86
C HIS A 337 13.90 -4.03 -1.25
N ALA A 338 13.26 -2.92 -1.61
CA ALA A 338 13.55 -1.62 -0.99
C ALA A 338 13.41 -1.69 0.53
N TYR A 339 12.30 -2.23 1.05
CA TYR A 339 12.09 -2.37 2.49
C TYR A 339 13.16 -3.26 3.15
N TYR A 340 13.53 -4.38 2.51
CA TYR A 340 14.59 -5.26 3.00
C TYR A 340 15.92 -4.51 3.16
N PHE A 341 16.39 -3.84 2.11
CA PHE A 341 17.68 -3.16 2.14
C PHE A 341 17.70 -1.95 3.08
N LEU A 342 16.59 -1.23 3.19
CA LEU A 342 16.46 -0.16 4.17
C LEU A 342 16.52 -0.70 5.61
N ARG A 343 15.81 -1.81 5.88
CA ARG A 343 15.84 -2.47 7.19
C ARG A 343 17.20 -3.06 7.53
N GLU A 344 17.90 -3.59 6.54
CA GLU A 344 19.29 -4.05 6.69
C GLU A 344 20.21 -2.88 7.07
N ALA A 345 20.12 -1.75 6.37
CA ALA A 345 20.91 -0.55 6.68
C ALA A 345 20.63 -0.04 8.11
N THR A 346 19.37 0.04 8.55
CA THR A 346 19.04 0.47 9.92
C THR A 346 19.48 -0.53 10.99
N THR A 347 19.44 -1.83 10.68
CA THR A 347 19.90 -2.90 11.58
C THR A 347 21.42 -2.84 11.75
N LEU A 348 22.17 -2.71 10.64
CA LEU A 348 23.63 -2.56 10.68
C LEU A 348 24.06 -1.31 11.43
N TYR A 349 23.36 -0.18 11.24
CA TYR A 349 23.61 1.03 12.00
C TYR A 349 23.43 0.81 13.51
N THR A 350 22.31 0.18 13.91
CA THR A 350 22.00 -0.07 15.32
C THR A 350 23.00 -1.03 15.96
N ALA A 351 23.39 -2.09 15.25
CA ALA A 351 24.41 -3.04 15.71
C ALA A 351 25.77 -2.35 15.89
N GLY A 352 26.24 -1.59 14.89
CA GLY A 352 27.51 -0.87 14.97
C GLY A 352 27.56 0.19 16.09
N MET A 353 26.43 0.81 16.41
CA MET A 353 26.32 1.73 17.55
C MET A 353 26.52 1.00 18.89
N LEU A 354 25.97 -0.21 19.05
CA LEU A 354 26.15 -1.02 20.26
C LEU A 354 27.62 -1.43 20.44
N ASP A 355 28.29 -1.81 19.35
CA ASP A 355 29.71 -2.17 19.36
C ASP A 355 30.60 -0.97 19.74
N THR A 356 30.27 0.22 19.23
CA THR A 356 30.99 1.47 19.55
C THR A 356 30.77 1.87 21.01
N GLN A 357 29.56 1.74 21.56
CA GLN A 357 29.28 2.01 22.97
C GLN A 357 29.99 1.04 23.92
N ALA A 358 30.19 -0.22 23.51
CA ALA A 358 30.97 -1.19 24.27
C ALA A 358 32.49 -0.89 24.24
N GLY A 359 32.98 -0.18 23.22
CA GLY A 359 34.39 0.17 23.02
C GLY A 359 34.79 1.61 23.38
N ALA A 360 33.84 2.49 23.73
CA ALA A 360 34.04 3.93 23.96
C ALA A 360 34.76 4.30 25.27
N LEU A 361 35.76 3.52 25.67
CA LEU A 361 36.78 3.93 26.66
C LEU A 361 37.93 4.73 26.02
N ASP A 362 38.02 4.78 24.68
CA ASP A 362 38.97 5.63 23.96
C ASP A 362 38.22 6.65 23.09
N GLY A 363 38.40 7.92 23.42
CA GLY A 363 37.79 9.03 22.69
C GLY A 363 38.51 9.28 21.37
N ASP A 364 37.78 9.23 20.26
CA ASP A 364 38.28 9.79 19.00
C ASP A 364 37.16 10.34 18.07
N GLU A 365 37.57 11.32 17.26
CA GLU A 365 36.82 12.42 16.63
C GLU A 365 36.10 12.09 15.30
N ASN A 366 34.93 11.43 15.30
CA ASN A 366 34.14 11.34 14.05
C ASN A 366 32.60 11.49 14.21
N ASN A 367 32.19 12.42 15.07
CA ASN A 367 30.80 12.57 15.49
C ASN A 367 29.88 13.15 14.38
N SER A 368 30.36 14.12 13.59
CA SER A 368 29.55 14.83 12.56
C SER A 368 29.00 13.90 11.47
N SER A 369 29.87 13.06 10.89
CA SER A 369 29.49 12.16 9.80
C SER A 369 28.63 10.98 10.28
N SER A 370 28.81 10.55 11.53
CA SER A 370 27.92 9.56 12.16
C SER A 370 26.51 10.13 12.37
N GLY A 371 26.42 11.41 12.76
CA GLY A 371 25.14 12.11 12.90
C GLY A 371 24.36 12.22 11.59
N LYS A 372 25.01 12.69 10.51
CA LYS A 372 24.34 12.79 9.19
C LYS A 372 23.82 11.43 8.70
N LEU A 373 24.55 10.34 8.95
CA LEU A 373 24.11 8.99 8.60
C LEU A 373 22.85 8.56 9.37
N PHE A 374 22.80 8.77 10.70
CA PHE A 374 21.60 8.48 11.50
C PHE A 374 20.36 9.17 10.94
N TRP A 375 20.45 10.48 10.72
CA TRP A 375 19.32 11.28 10.27
C TRP A 375 18.90 10.92 8.84
N LEU A 376 19.85 10.60 7.95
CA LEU A 376 19.54 10.13 6.60
C LEU A 376 18.73 8.82 6.63
N LEU A 377 19.17 7.86 7.44
CA LEU A 377 18.48 6.58 7.60
C LEU A 377 17.10 6.79 8.24
N LEU A 378 16.99 7.67 9.24
CA LEU A 378 15.73 7.99 9.89
C LEU A 378 14.73 8.62 8.91
N ILE A 379 15.14 9.66 8.18
CA ILE A 379 14.30 10.32 7.16
C ILE A 379 13.80 9.29 6.15
N SER A 380 14.71 8.45 5.63
CA SER A 380 14.37 7.42 4.64
C SER A 380 13.43 6.36 5.21
N GLU A 381 13.67 5.89 6.43
CA GLU A 381 12.81 4.93 7.12
C GLU A 381 11.42 5.50 7.35
N ARG A 382 11.30 6.74 7.85
CA ARG A 382 10.01 7.37 8.11
C ARG A 382 9.22 7.62 6.84
N ALA A 383 9.84 8.18 5.80
CA ALA A 383 9.20 8.38 4.51
C ALA A 383 8.68 7.06 3.92
N HIS A 384 9.49 6.00 3.95
CA HIS A 384 9.08 4.68 3.48
C HIS A 384 7.96 4.08 4.34
N ALA A 385 8.06 4.20 5.66
CA ALA A 385 7.12 3.62 6.60
C ALA A 385 5.73 4.23 6.53
N ILE A 386 5.64 5.56 6.44
CA ILE A 386 4.38 6.29 6.19
C ILE A 386 3.78 5.81 4.87
N ARG A 387 4.55 5.87 3.78
CA ARG A 387 4.05 5.56 2.45
C ARG A 387 3.58 4.12 2.28
N ARG A 388 4.25 3.17 2.92
CA ARG A 388 4.03 1.72 2.70
C ARG A 388 3.35 1.01 3.85
N HIS A 389 2.94 1.72 4.89
CA HIS A 389 2.41 1.17 6.14
C HIS A 389 3.35 0.08 6.70
N ARG A 390 4.58 0.49 7.02
CA ARG A 390 5.60 -0.38 7.62
C ARG A 390 5.93 0.09 9.03
N PRO A 391 6.37 -0.82 9.91
CA PRO A 391 6.91 -0.43 11.21
C PRO A 391 8.29 0.18 11.04
N VAL A 392 8.72 0.95 12.02
CA VAL A 392 10.05 1.56 12.11
C VAL A 392 10.93 0.86 13.14
N THR A 393 12.24 1.11 13.08
CA THR A 393 13.24 0.57 14.02
C THR A 393 14.08 1.64 14.66
N LEU A 394 14.45 2.69 13.94
CA LEU A 394 15.26 3.76 14.52
C LEU A 394 14.39 4.59 15.46
N GLN A 395 14.88 4.85 16.67
CA GLN A 395 14.19 5.70 17.65
C GLN A 395 15.03 6.94 17.94
N VAL A 396 14.35 8.08 18.09
CA VAL A 396 14.99 9.32 18.54
C VAL A 396 14.98 9.31 20.06
N THR A 397 16.17 9.21 20.66
CA THR A 397 16.38 9.14 22.11
C THR A 397 17.32 10.25 22.57
N ALA A 398 17.53 10.38 23.89
CA ALA A 398 18.51 11.31 24.44
C ALA A 398 19.95 11.03 23.96
N ASN A 399 20.23 9.81 23.52
CA ASN A 399 21.55 9.38 23.03
C ASN A 399 21.66 9.45 21.49
N SER A 400 20.60 9.88 20.79
CA SER A 400 20.65 10.02 19.33
C SER A 400 21.61 11.15 18.94
N PRO A 401 22.41 10.99 17.87
CA PRO A 401 23.33 12.03 17.42
C PRO A 401 22.61 13.35 17.15
N THR A 402 23.16 14.46 17.64
CA THR A 402 22.69 15.80 17.26
C THR A 402 23.27 16.19 15.91
N LEU A 403 22.47 16.85 15.07
CA LEU A 403 23.02 17.57 13.92
C LEU A 403 23.74 18.81 14.43
N GLU A 404 24.92 19.07 13.88
CA GLU A 404 25.71 20.27 14.21
C GLU A 404 24.92 21.53 13.86
N ASP A 405 25.18 22.60 14.61
CA ASP A 405 24.68 23.92 14.26
C ASP A 405 25.40 24.39 12.99
N PRO A 406 24.66 24.54 11.87
CA PRO A 406 25.30 24.91 10.61
C PRO A 406 25.83 26.34 10.68
N SER A 407 26.95 26.57 10.00
CA SER A 407 27.31 27.94 9.61
C SER A 407 26.16 28.54 8.78
N PRO A 408 25.85 29.83 8.93
CA PRO A 408 24.85 30.50 8.09
C PRO A 408 25.10 30.34 6.58
N GLU A 409 26.36 30.10 6.18
CA GLU A 409 26.76 29.90 4.78
C GLU A 409 26.56 28.46 4.29
N ASP A 410 26.43 27.47 5.19
CA ASP A 410 26.26 26.06 4.83
C ASP A 410 24.78 25.72 4.60
N THR A 411 24.27 26.21 3.47
CA THR A 411 22.90 25.95 3.00
C THR A 411 22.56 24.47 2.91
N SER A 412 23.55 23.60 2.66
CA SER A 412 23.35 22.15 2.55
C SER A 412 23.02 21.52 3.90
N THR A 413 23.77 21.86 4.95
CA THR A 413 23.51 21.35 6.31
C THR A 413 22.26 21.98 6.90
N ILE A 414 21.97 23.27 6.61
CA ILE A 414 20.69 23.90 6.97
C ILE A 414 19.51 23.12 6.37
N GLY A 415 19.54 22.88 5.06
CA GLY A 415 18.47 22.14 4.38
C GLY A 415 18.30 20.72 4.91
N PHE A 416 19.39 20.00 5.13
CA PHE A 416 19.36 18.64 5.68
C PHE A 416 18.80 18.61 7.12
N ARG A 417 19.12 19.62 7.94
CA ARG A 417 18.57 19.76 9.29
C ARG A 417 17.07 20.01 9.28
N CYS A 418 16.59 20.93 8.44
CA CYS A 418 15.15 21.13 8.26
C CYS A 418 14.44 19.84 7.82
N LEU A 419 15.08 19.03 6.97
CA LEU A 419 14.53 17.76 6.53
C LEU A 419 14.50 16.73 7.67
N ALA A 420 15.56 16.66 8.48
CA ALA A 420 15.56 15.83 9.68
C ALA A 420 14.47 16.25 10.66
N ASP A 421 14.30 17.55 10.90
CA ASP A 421 13.28 18.10 11.78
C ASP A 421 11.86 17.84 11.27
N LEU A 422 11.63 17.84 9.96
CA LEU A 422 10.34 17.43 9.36
C LEU A 422 9.96 15.99 9.71
N TYR A 423 10.89 15.05 9.62
CA TYR A 423 10.60 13.62 9.80
C TYR A 423 10.77 13.13 11.25
N ARG A 424 11.45 13.91 12.10
CA ARG A 424 11.72 13.59 13.52
C ARG A 424 10.48 13.16 14.33
N PRO A 425 9.30 13.80 14.21
CA PRO A 425 8.15 13.48 15.06
C PRO A 425 7.43 12.18 14.71
N PHE A 426 7.73 11.57 13.56
CA PHE A 426 7.01 10.41 13.05
C PHE A 426 7.53 9.11 13.65
N ASP A 427 7.32 8.92 14.95
CA ASP A 427 7.81 7.78 15.73
C ASP A 427 6.92 6.52 15.62
N GLU A 428 7.23 5.50 16.43
CA GLU A 428 6.42 4.28 16.51
C GLU A 428 4.98 4.56 16.97
N SER A 429 4.76 5.56 17.82
CA SER A 429 3.43 5.97 18.27
C SER A 429 2.60 6.48 17.10
N PHE A 430 3.15 7.42 16.31
CA PHE A 430 2.49 7.92 15.10
C PHE A 430 2.25 6.78 14.11
N LEU A 431 3.24 5.93 13.86
CA LEU A 431 3.08 4.86 12.89
C LEU A 431 2.15 3.74 13.36
N GLY A 432 2.02 3.54 14.66
CA GLY A 432 0.99 2.68 15.24
C GLY A 432 -0.42 3.20 14.95
N LEU A 433 -0.61 4.54 15.04
CA LEU A 433 -1.86 5.20 14.62
C LEU A 433 -2.10 5.04 13.11
N TRP A 434 -1.09 5.35 12.32
CA TRP A 434 -1.14 5.30 10.86
C TRP A 434 -1.40 3.90 10.30
N ASN A 435 -0.86 2.86 10.96
CA ASN A 435 -1.01 1.47 10.56
C ASN A 435 -2.23 0.79 11.18
N GLY A 436 -2.96 1.45 12.09
CA GLY A 436 -4.16 0.90 12.74
C GLY A 436 -3.88 -0.18 13.79
N THR A 437 -2.69 -0.19 14.40
CA THR A 437 -2.23 -1.26 15.33
C THR A 437 -2.46 -0.94 16.81
N HIS A 438 -3.58 -0.31 17.16
CA HIS A 438 -4.03 0.00 18.54
C HIS A 438 -3.31 1.14 19.30
N ALA A 439 -3.10 2.30 18.66
CA ALA A 439 -2.74 3.53 19.37
C ALA A 439 -3.96 4.47 19.48
N THR A 440 -4.06 5.25 20.56
CA THR A 440 -5.11 6.27 20.75
C THR A 440 -4.70 7.59 20.08
N CYS A 441 -5.49 8.07 19.13
CA CYS A 441 -5.24 9.35 18.47
C CYS A 441 -5.87 10.49 19.29
N SER A 442 -5.13 11.57 19.56
CA SER A 442 -5.70 12.79 20.14
C SER A 442 -5.75 13.91 19.09
N ARG A 443 -6.73 14.80 19.19
CA ARG A 443 -6.84 15.95 18.29
C ARG A 443 -5.66 16.90 18.49
N GLU A 444 -5.31 17.16 19.75
CA GLU A 444 -4.24 18.08 20.16
C GLU A 444 -2.88 17.62 19.65
N SER A 445 -2.58 16.31 19.68
CA SER A 445 -1.32 15.78 19.13
C SER A 445 -1.19 16.03 17.63
N LEU A 446 -2.27 15.92 16.86
CA LEU A 446 -2.22 16.18 15.41
C LEU A 446 -2.08 17.68 15.10
N ILE A 447 -2.68 18.56 15.92
CA ILE A 447 -2.51 20.01 15.79
C ILE A 447 -1.05 20.40 16.07
N LEU A 448 -0.47 19.88 17.15
CA LEU A 448 0.93 20.14 17.49
C LEU A 448 1.89 19.59 16.43
N LEU A 449 1.57 18.42 15.86
CA LEU A 449 2.36 17.83 14.79
C LEU A 449 2.30 18.65 13.50
N ASP A 450 1.12 19.12 13.09
CA ASP A 450 0.96 20.00 11.92
C ASP A 450 1.71 21.33 12.11
N LYS A 451 1.63 21.90 13.32
CA LYS A 451 2.39 23.10 13.71
C LYS A 451 3.91 22.86 13.59
N HIS A 452 4.41 21.76 14.16
CA HIS A 452 5.83 21.40 14.06
C HIS A 452 6.31 21.32 12.61
N ILE A 453 5.51 20.71 11.72
CA ILE A 453 5.86 20.58 10.30
C ILE A 453 5.87 21.93 9.58
N CYS A 454 4.97 22.83 9.94
CA CYS A 454 5.00 24.20 9.43
C CYS A 454 6.26 24.94 9.91
N ASP A 455 6.58 24.82 11.20
CA ASP A 455 7.71 25.52 11.84
C ASP A 455 9.08 24.94 11.39
N ALA A 456 9.16 23.66 11.02
CA ALA A 456 10.39 23.00 10.57
C ALA A 456 10.92 23.52 9.22
N VAL A 457 10.06 24.10 8.37
CA VAL A 457 10.46 24.78 7.13
C VAL A 457 9.78 26.15 7.06
N PRO A 458 10.38 27.17 7.70
CA PRO A 458 9.84 28.52 7.75
C PRO A 458 9.54 29.08 6.35
N PRO A 459 8.49 29.91 6.19
CA PRO A 459 8.09 30.44 4.88
C PRO A 459 9.14 31.37 4.24
N ASP A 460 9.97 32.01 5.07
CA ASP A 460 11.06 32.93 4.73
C ASP A 460 12.43 32.23 4.59
N LEU A 461 12.48 30.89 4.73
CA LEU A 461 13.70 30.12 4.51
C LEU A 461 14.17 30.26 3.06
N GLU A 462 15.38 30.80 2.87
CA GLU A 462 16.05 30.92 1.59
C GLU A 462 17.14 29.84 1.48
N LEU A 463 16.99 28.92 0.52
CA LEU A 463 17.97 27.90 0.18
C LEU A 463 18.02 27.73 -1.33
N PRO A 464 19.11 27.14 -1.88
CA PRO A 464 19.14 26.72 -3.27
C PRO A 464 17.96 25.80 -3.62
N ASP A 465 17.55 25.83 -4.89
CA ASP A 465 16.36 25.10 -5.37
C ASP A 465 16.38 23.60 -5.03
N ILE A 466 17.54 22.94 -5.08
CA ILE A 466 17.64 21.49 -4.87
C ILE A 466 17.15 21.08 -3.48
N PRO A 467 17.76 21.51 -2.35
CA PRO A 467 17.24 21.17 -1.02
C PRO A 467 15.83 21.74 -0.79
N MET A 468 15.53 22.94 -1.33
CA MET A 468 14.20 23.54 -1.19
C MET A 468 13.09 22.69 -1.82
N ALA A 469 13.35 22.04 -2.95
CA ALA A 469 12.40 21.15 -3.63
C ALA A 469 11.97 19.97 -2.75
N ASP A 470 12.92 19.22 -2.16
CA ASP A 470 12.57 18.09 -1.30
C ASP A 470 11.89 18.57 -0.01
N LEU A 471 12.36 19.67 0.58
CA LEU A 471 11.76 20.25 1.79
C LEU A 471 10.30 20.63 1.58
N ARG A 472 9.99 21.41 0.55
CA ARG A 472 8.63 21.90 0.30
C ARG A 472 7.70 20.78 -0.11
N VAL A 473 8.13 19.87 -0.99
CA VAL A 473 7.31 18.73 -1.38
C VAL A 473 7.06 17.81 -0.17
N SER A 474 8.09 17.49 0.61
CA SER A 474 7.96 16.67 1.82
C SER A 474 7.06 17.33 2.87
N GLN A 475 7.20 18.63 3.12
CA GLN A 475 6.36 19.37 4.06
C GLN A 475 4.88 19.27 3.67
N GLN A 476 4.54 19.54 2.41
CA GLN A 476 3.14 19.51 1.94
C GLN A 476 2.57 18.09 1.90
N TRP A 477 3.39 17.10 1.57
CA TRP A 477 3.00 15.69 1.62
C TRP A 477 2.72 15.24 3.05
N LEU A 478 3.58 15.56 4.03
CA LEU A 478 3.35 15.19 5.43
C LEU A 478 2.11 15.87 6.03
N ARG A 479 1.85 17.15 5.68
CA ARG A 479 0.58 17.84 6.04
C ARG A 479 -0.63 17.10 5.47
N THR A 480 -0.52 16.55 4.27
CA THR A 480 -1.57 15.71 3.65
C THR A 480 -1.79 14.43 4.45
N MET A 481 -0.73 13.75 4.88
CA MET A 481 -0.82 12.54 5.70
C MET A 481 -1.50 12.80 7.05
N ILE A 482 -1.15 13.91 7.72
CA ILE A 482 -1.81 14.33 8.96
C ILE A 482 -3.29 14.57 8.74
N TRP A 483 -3.65 15.29 7.67
CA TRP A 483 -5.05 15.55 7.36
C TRP A 483 -5.84 14.27 7.06
N GLN A 484 -5.25 13.31 6.34
CA GLN A 484 -5.88 12.01 6.11
C GLN A 484 -6.10 11.24 7.42
N LEU A 485 -5.17 11.34 8.36
CA LEU A 485 -5.32 10.75 9.70
C LEU A 485 -6.42 11.45 10.50
N SER A 486 -6.47 12.79 10.51
CA SER A 486 -7.55 13.59 11.11
C SER A 486 -8.93 13.21 10.54
N THR A 487 -8.98 12.95 9.24
CA THR A 487 -10.19 12.49 8.54
C THR A 487 -10.62 11.11 9.04
N THR A 488 -9.69 10.16 9.10
CA THR A 488 -9.94 8.78 9.53
C THR A 488 -10.35 8.72 11.01
N ALA A 489 -9.77 9.58 11.85
CA ALA A 489 -10.12 9.72 13.26
C ALA A 489 -11.44 10.49 13.51
N GLY A 490 -12.07 11.05 12.47
CA GLY A 490 -13.32 11.80 12.60
C GLY A 490 -13.16 13.17 13.28
N PHE A 491 -11.98 13.78 13.21
CA PHE A 491 -11.69 15.04 13.90
C PHE A 491 -12.05 16.30 13.11
N LEU A 492 -12.42 16.16 11.84
CA LEU A 492 -12.74 17.30 11.00
C LEU A 492 -13.99 18.04 11.47
N SER A 493 -13.96 19.37 11.40
CA SER A 493 -15.08 20.24 11.76
C SER A 493 -15.17 21.44 10.82
N SER A 494 -16.39 21.89 10.51
CA SER A 494 -16.64 23.13 9.78
C SER A 494 -16.40 24.40 10.60
N LYS A 495 -16.23 24.25 11.93
CA LYS A 495 -15.92 25.33 12.88
C LYS A 495 -14.56 25.11 13.56
N ALA A 496 -13.66 24.37 12.92
CA ALA A 496 -12.33 24.14 13.47
C ALA A 496 -11.58 25.48 13.59
N SER A 497 -10.78 25.63 14.65
CA SER A 497 -9.88 26.77 14.84
C SER A 497 -8.54 26.60 14.12
N HIS A 498 -8.21 25.37 13.74
CA HIS A 498 -6.95 25.02 13.08
C HIS A 498 -7.23 24.47 11.67
N PRO A 499 -6.56 24.97 10.63
CA PRO A 499 -6.76 24.52 9.26
C PRO A 499 -6.62 23.01 9.08
N CYS A 500 -5.68 22.36 9.79
CA CYS A 500 -5.46 20.91 9.72
C CYS A 500 -6.65 20.05 10.20
N MET A 501 -7.65 20.67 10.83
CA MET A 501 -8.90 20.05 11.27
C MET A 501 -10.10 20.47 10.39
N GLU A 502 -9.86 21.16 9.27
CA GLU A 502 -10.90 21.53 8.32
C GLU A 502 -10.94 20.57 7.14
N PHE A 503 -12.13 20.34 6.58
CA PHE A 503 -12.30 19.57 5.35
C PHE A 503 -11.56 20.20 4.15
N ARG A 504 -11.43 21.53 4.12
CA ARG A 504 -10.85 22.27 2.99
C ARG A 504 -9.32 22.40 3.03
N TYR A 505 -8.66 21.88 4.05
CA TYR A 505 -7.21 22.00 4.23
C TYR A 505 -6.39 21.54 3.01
N PRO A 506 -6.75 20.45 2.29
CA PRO A 506 -5.99 20.03 1.12
C PRO A 506 -5.96 21.06 -0.02
N LEU A 507 -6.93 21.98 -0.08
CA LEU A 507 -6.89 23.10 -1.04
C LEU A 507 -5.77 24.08 -0.70
N GLN A 508 -5.55 24.33 0.59
CA GLN A 508 -4.44 25.16 1.06
C GLN A 508 -3.11 24.47 0.81
N ILE A 509 -2.99 23.18 1.15
CA ILE A 509 -1.78 22.39 0.87
C ILE A 509 -1.45 22.40 -0.62
N ALA A 510 -2.46 22.20 -1.48
CA ALA A 510 -2.28 22.22 -2.93
C ALA A 510 -1.79 23.58 -3.43
N ARG A 511 -2.41 24.67 -2.97
CA ARG A 511 -1.97 26.04 -3.28
C ARG A 511 -0.51 26.26 -2.85
N ASP A 512 -0.18 25.92 -1.61
CA ASP A 512 1.15 26.15 -1.04
C ASP A 512 2.20 25.32 -1.81
N LEU A 513 1.88 24.08 -2.20
CA LEU A 513 2.73 23.23 -3.04
C LEU A 513 2.91 23.79 -4.46
N SER A 514 1.83 24.28 -5.10
CA SER A 514 1.93 24.90 -6.43
C SER A 514 2.80 26.16 -6.40
N LEU A 515 2.58 27.05 -5.41
CA LEU A 515 3.37 28.26 -5.24
C LEU A 515 4.86 27.97 -4.97
N ALA A 516 5.17 26.93 -4.21
CA ALA A 516 6.54 26.50 -3.98
C ALA A 516 7.18 25.96 -5.27
N THR A 517 6.49 25.06 -5.97
CA THR A 517 7.06 24.36 -7.14
C THR A 517 7.13 25.21 -8.40
N TRP A 518 6.30 26.25 -8.57
CA TRP A 518 6.46 27.21 -9.68
C TRP A 518 7.75 28.03 -9.60
N LYS A 519 8.31 28.22 -8.40
CA LYS A 519 9.55 28.96 -8.20
C LYS A 519 10.80 28.10 -8.42
N LEU A 520 10.64 26.78 -8.50
CA LEU A 520 11.75 25.82 -8.55
C LEU A 520 12.01 25.37 -9.98
N SER A 521 13.28 25.22 -10.33
CA SER A 521 13.63 24.63 -11.63
C SER A 521 13.24 23.14 -11.71
N THR A 522 12.86 22.69 -12.91
CA THR A 522 12.59 21.26 -13.18
C THR A 522 13.78 20.40 -12.80
N GLN A 523 15.00 20.80 -13.19
CA GLN A 523 16.24 20.08 -12.89
C GLN A 523 16.46 19.87 -11.39
N SER A 524 16.13 20.86 -10.56
CA SER A 524 16.25 20.72 -9.11
C SER A 524 15.29 19.69 -8.54
N MET A 525 14.07 19.59 -9.08
CA MET A 525 13.09 18.57 -8.69
C MET A 525 13.49 17.17 -9.20
N GLU A 526 14.04 17.07 -10.41
CA GLU A 526 14.50 15.80 -11.02
C GLU A 526 15.58 15.09 -10.18
N THR A 527 16.38 15.85 -9.43
CA THR A 527 17.48 15.34 -8.61
C THR A 527 16.99 14.39 -7.50
N HIS A 528 15.74 14.53 -7.06
CA HIS A 528 15.14 13.72 -5.99
C HIS A 528 14.42 12.46 -6.51
N GLY A 529 14.31 12.33 -7.83
CA GLY A 529 13.79 11.14 -8.48
C GLY A 529 12.33 10.82 -8.19
N ILE A 530 12.01 9.53 -8.34
CA ILE A 530 10.64 9.01 -8.25
C ILE A 530 9.98 9.27 -6.89
N GLY A 531 10.78 9.36 -5.83
CA GLY A 531 10.30 9.56 -4.47
C GLY A 531 9.57 10.90 -4.28
N LEU A 532 10.00 11.94 -5.00
CA LEU A 532 9.39 13.27 -5.01
C LEU A 532 8.09 13.28 -5.82
N ILE A 533 8.10 12.64 -6.99
CA ILE A 533 6.93 12.56 -7.88
C ILE A 533 5.78 11.82 -7.21
N GLU A 534 6.09 10.73 -6.49
CA GLU A 534 5.08 9.97 -5.74
C GLU A 534 4.40 10.82 -4.65
N LYS A 535 5.15 11.69 -3.96
CA LYS A 535 4.58 12.65 -2.99
C LYS A 535 3.61 13.62 -3.67
N ILE A 536 3.99 14.18 -4.83
CA ILE A 536 3.13 15.07 -5.61
C ILE A 536 1.87 14.33 -6.07
N PHE A 537 2.02 13.10 -6.56
CA PHE A 537 0.91 12.25 -6.97
C PHE A 537 -0.09 12.04 -5.83
N GLU A 538 0.36 11.70 -4.61
CA GLU A 538 -0.53 11.52 -3.46
C GLU A 538 -1.27 12.81 -3.04
N VAL A 539 -0.60 13.96 -3.13
CA VAL A 539 -1.23 15.27 -2.90
C VAL A 539 -2.29 15.54 -3.98
N ALA A 540 -1.99 15.23 -5.25
CA ALA A 540 -2.92 15.39 -6.36
C ALA A 540 -4.15 14.47 -6.25
N CYS A 541 -3.96 13.22 -5.82
CA CYS A 541 -5.08 12.32 -5.52
C CYS A 541 -5.96 12.89 -4.40
N THR A 542 -5.37 13.38 -3.32
CA THR A 542 -6.12 13.96 -2.19
C THR A 542 -6.86 15.24 -2.61
N LEU A 543 -6.23 16.09 -3.41
CA LEU A 543 -6.87 17.28 -3.97
C LEU A 543 -8.09 16.89 -4.84
N THR A 544 -7.94 15.87 -5.68
CA THR A 544 -9.01 15.34 -6.53
C THR A 544 -10.22 14.91 -5.70
N ASP A 545 -9.99 14.16 -4.61
CA ASP A 545 -11.05 13.70 -3.71
C ASP A 545 -11.80 14.85 -3.04
N VAL A 546 -11.07 15.88 -2.58
CA VAL A 546 -11.69 17.07 -1.97
C VAL A 546 -12.47 17.87 -3.00
N MET A 547 -11.92 18.07 -4.20
CA MET A 547 -12.58 18.80 -5.28
C MET A 547 -13.93 18.18 -5.69
N ALA A 548 -14.02 16.85 -5.71
CA ALA A 548 -15.27 16.14 -6.02
C ALA A 548 -16.41 16.43 -5.03
N CYS A 549 -16.09 16.91 -3.83
CA CYS A 549 -17.07 17.28 -2.81
C CYS A 549 -17.47 18.76 -2.86
N LEU A 550 -16.90 19.56 -3.76
CA LEU A 550 -17.15 21.00 -3.86
C LEU A 550 -18.22 21.33 -4.90
N SER A 551 -18.94 22.43 -4.70
CA SER A 551 -19.80 23.00 -5.73
C SER A 551 -18.98 23.57 -6.89
N ALA A 552 -19.61 23.71 -8.06
CA ALA A 552 -18.98 24.35 -9.23
C ALA A 552 -18.45 25.76 -8.92
N ALA A 553 -19.09 26.51 -8.01
CA ALA A 553 -18.59 27.80 -7.55
C ALA A 553 -17.30 27.68 -6.72
N GLY A 554 -17.15 26.63 -5.92
CA GLY A 554 -15.95 26.37 -5.11
C GLY A 554 -14.76 25.83 -5.89
N LEU A 555 -14.96 25.42 -7.15
CA LEU A 555 -13.93 24.89 -8.05
C LEU A 555 -13.35 25.94 -9.01
N ARG A 556 -14.06 27.04 -9.25
CA ARG A 556 -13.63 28.08 -10.20
C ARG A 556 -12.46 28.91 -9.65
N SER A 557 -11.53 29.26 -10.51
CA SER A 557 -10.60 30.37 -10.27
C SER A 557 -11.40 31.69 -10.24
N SER A 558 -10.98 32.60 -9.37
CA SER A 558 -11.48 33.99 -9.40
C SER A 558 -10.59 34.80 -10.33
N GLY A 559 -11.09 35.88 -10.95
CA GLY A 559 -10.42 36.56 -12.08
C GLY A 559 -8.94 36.94 -11.91
N PHE A 560 -8.42 37.00 -10.67
CA PHE A 560 -7.00 37.27 -10.38
C PHE A 560 -6.33 36.24 -9.44
N ASN A 561 -7.03 35.19 -9.00
CA ASN A 561 -6.45 34.16 -8.12
C ASN A 561 -6.62 32.76 -8.70
N LEU A 562 -5.51 32.03 -8.74
CA LEU A 562 -5.46 30.60 -9.07
C LEU A 562 -6.40 29.81 -8.16
N GLY A 563 -7.12 28.86 -8.74
CA GLY A 563 -8.05 27.99 -8.05
C GLY A 563 -7.62 26.52 -8.02
N PRO A 564 -8.43 25.64 -7.39
CA PRO A 564 -8.13 24.21 -7.27
C PRO A 564 -7.87 23.51 -8.61
N GLN A 565 -8.56 23.92 -9.68
CA GLN A 565 -8.34 23.37 -11.03
C GLN A 565 -6.95 23.68 -11.57
N ASP A 566 -6.41 24.88 -11.29
CA ASP A 566 -5.10 25.30 -11.75
C ASP A 566 -3.99 24.53 -11.02
N TYR A 567 -4.16 24.31 -9.71
CA TYR A 567 -3.24 23.50 -8.91
C TYR A 567 -3.21 22.05 -9.41
N LEU A 568 -4.39 21.47 -9.70
CA LEU A 568 -4.48 20.11 -10.22
C LEU A 568 -3.78 19.99 -11.58
N LYS A 569 -4.05 20.90 -12.52
CA LYS A 569 -3.36 20.95 -13.84
C LYS A 569 -1.84 21.06 -13.68
N HIS A 570 -1.38 21.89 -12.75
CA HIS A 570 0.05 22.02 -12.45
C HIS A 570 0.66 20.71 -11.94
N PHE A 571 -0.01 19.98 -11.04
CA PHE A 571 0.47 18.67 -10.60
C PHE A 571 0.52 17.65 -11.73
N PHE A 572 -0.46 17.66 -12.64
CA PHE A 572 -0.41 16.87 -13.86
C PHE A 572 0.80 17.23 -14.74
N SER A 573 1.11 18.52 -14.89
CA SER A 573 2.32 18.96 -15.60
C SER A 573 3.59 18.43 -14.93
N LEU A 574 3.72 18.56 -13.61
CA LEU A 574 4.89 18.03 -12.87
C LEU A 574 5.03 16.51 -13.03
N VAL A 575 3.93 15.75 -12.88
CA VAL A 575 3.95 14.29 -13.06
C VAL A 575 4.25 13.91 -14.51
N HIS A 576 3.80 14.70 -15.48
CA HIS A 576 4.08 14.45 -16.90
C HIS A 576 5.52 14.74 -17.29
N THR A 577 6.14 15.80 -16.73
CA THR A 577 7.48 16.24 -17.14
C THR A 577 8.61 15.59 -16.36
N LEU A 578 8.41 15.24 -15.09
CA LEU A 578 9.48 14.68 -14.26
C LEU A 578 9.79 13.21 -14.61
N PRO A 579 11.07 12.78 -14.58
CA PRO A 579 11.52 11.44 -14.94
C PRO A 579 10.79 10.32 -14.21
N GLY A 580 10.29 9.34 -14.95
CA GLY A 580 9.51 8.21 -14.42
C GLY A 580 8.06 8.56 -14.04
N GLY A 581 7.68 9.84 -14.00
CA GLY A 581 6.32 10.27 -13.68
C GLY A 581 5.30 9.93 -14.77
N ARG A 582 5.65 10.22 -16.03
CA ARG A 582 4.80 9.94 -17.20
C ARG A 582 4.45 8.47 -17.35
N GLN A 583 5.41 7.57 -17.14
CA GLN A 583 5.21 6.13 -17.31
C GLN A 583 4.45 5.52 -16.12
N ARG A 584 4.70 5.98 -14.89
CA ARG A 584 4.23 5.29 -13.68
C ARG A 584 3.00 5.91 -13.03
N PHE A 585 2.94 7.24 -12.95
CA PHE A 585 1.94 7.94 -12.14
C PHE A 585 0.89 8.67 -12.98
N LEU A 586 1.25 9.13 -14.19
CA LEU A 586 0.29 9.83 -15.06
C LEU A 586 -0.93 8.96 -15.41
N PRO A 587 -0.80 7.68 -15.81
CA PRO A 587 -1.97 6.84 -16.09
C PRO A 587 -2.86 6.68 -14.86
N LEU A 588 -2.26 6.42 -13.70
CA LEU A 588 -2.98 6.26 -12.42
C LEU A 588 -3.74 7.54 -12.05
N LEU A 589 -3.14 8.71 -12.26
CA LEU A 589 -3.76 9.99 -11.94
C LEU A 589 -4.89 10.34 -12.92
N LEU A 590 -4.72 10.04 -14.22
CA LEU A 590 -5.77 10.17 -15.22
C LEU A 590 -6.97 9.26 -14.90
N THR A 591 -6.74 8.00 -14.53
CA THR A 591 -7.81 7.08 -14.12
C THR A 591 -8.52 7.60 -12.87
N LYS A 592 -7.77 8.05 -11.85
CA LYS A 592 -8.34 8.63 -10.62
C LYS A 592 -9.23 9.83 -10.91
N VAL A 593 -8.79 10.77 -11.75
CA VAL A 593 -9.59 11.94 -12.14
C VAL A 593 -10.78 11.53 -13.00
N GLY A 594 -10.61 10.64 -13.96
CA GLY A 594 -11.71 10.15 -14.80
C GLY A 594 -12.84 9.53 -13.99
N GLN A 595 -12.53 8.84 -12.89
CA GLN A 595 -13.51 8.23 -12.00
C GLN A 595 -14.11 9.20 -10.97
N THR A 596 -13.28 10.10 -10.42
CA THR A 596 -13.68 10.92 -9.25
C THR A 596 -14.16 12.31 -9.66
N LEU A 597 -13.61 12.87 -10.73
CA LEU A 597 -13.91 14.20 -11.25
C LEU A 597 -13.90 14.23 -12.79
N PRO A 598 -14.84 13.54 -13.47
CA PRO A 598 -14.82 13.35 -14.92
C PRO A 598 -14.76 14.66 -15.72
N SER A 599 -15.38 15.73 -15.20
CA SER A 599 -15.40 17.06 -15.82
C SER A 599 -14.02 17.70 -15.97
N MET A 600 -13.02 17.23 -15.21
CA MET A 600 -11.64 17.73 -15.31
C MET A 600 -10.78 16.94 -16.31
N LEU A 601 -11.23 15.78 -16.78
CA LEU A 601 -10.43 14.92 -17.65
C LEU A 601 -10.06 15.63 -18.96
N GLN A 602 -11.05 16.18 -19.68
CA GLN A 602 -10.81 16.91 -20.92
C GLN A 602 -9.96 18.19 -20.71
N PRO A 603 -10.23 19.06 -19.73
CA PRO A 603 -9.35 20.19 -19.43
C PRO A 603 -7.89 19.80 -19.13
N ILE A 604 -7.65 18.65 -18.51
CA ILE A 604 -6.31 18.17 -18.18
C ILE A 604 -5.62 17.59 -19.42
N THR A 605 -6.30 16.76 -20.22
CA THR A 605 -5.71 16.20 -21.43
C THR A 605 -5.36 17.30 -22.43
N GLN A 606 -6.22 18.31 -22.57
CA GLN A 606 -5.93 19.51 -23.36
C GLN A 606 -4.75 20.31 -22.80
N HIS A 607 -4.69 20.53 -21.48
CA HIS A 607 -3.58 21.24 -20.83
C HIS A 607 -2.23 20.54 -21.05
N LEU A 608 -2.22 19.20 -21.09
CA LEU A 608 -1.04 18.40 -21.37
C LEU A 608 -0.76 18.17 -22.86
N ASN A 609 -1.60 18.70 -23.76
CA ASN A 609 -1.54 18.43 -25.21
C ASN A 609 -1.53 16.94 -25.55
N LEU A 610 -2.32 16.13 -24.82
CA LEU A 610 -2.54 14.72 -25.15
C LEU A 610 -3.58 14.61 -26.27
N PRO A 611 -3.48 13.64 -27.19
CA PRO A 611 -4.45 13.47 -28.27
C PRO A 611 -5.88 13.33 -27.72
N ALA A 612 -6.83 14.04 -28.33
CA ALA A 612 -8.23 13.98 -27.93
C ALA A 612 -8.87 12.68 -28.46
N ALA A 613 -9.52 11.90 -27.58
CA ALA A 613 -10.43 10.86 -28.01
C ALA A 613 -11.68 11.53 -28.64
N THR A 614 -11.82 11.46 -29.96
CA THR A 614 -12.96 11.97 -30.71
C THR A 614 -14.17 11.06 -30.50
N VAL A 615 -15.27 11.61 -29.98
CA VAL A 615 -16.56 10.91 -29.88
C VAL A 615 -17.39 11.30 -31.10
N GLU A 616 -17.55 10.40 -32.07
CA GLU A 616 -18.62 10.51 -33.09
C GLU A 616 -19.68 9.42 -32.88
N THR A 617 -20.92 9.88 -32.82
CA THR A 617 -22.13 9.07 -32.69
C THR A 617 -22.46 8.28 -33.97
N SER A 618 -22.73 6.97 -33.79
CA SER A 618 -23.78 6.14 -34.42
C SER A 618 -23.37 4.97 -35.36
N VAL A 619 -24.03 3.81 -35.10
CA VAL A 619 -24.31 2.61 -35.97
C VAL A 619 -23.26 1.45 -35.88
N PRO A 620 -23.70 0.15 -35.91
CA PRO A 620 -23.24 -0.87 -34.96
C PRO A 620 -22.18 -1.86 -35.48
N ALA A 621 -21.63 -2.57 -34.48
CA ALA A 621 -20.52 -3.49 -34.48
C ALA A 621 -20.56 -4.59 -35.56
N GLU A 622 -19.51 -4.60 -36.38
CA GLU A 622 -18.94 -5.83 -36.93
C GLU A 622 -17.41 -5.81 -36.76
N LYS A 623 -16.89 -7.02 -36.51
CA LYS A 623 -15.52 -7.37 -36.11
C LYS A 623 -14.42 -6.54 -36.81
N ALA A 624 -13.51 -5.99 -36.02
CA ALA A 624 -12.23 -5.48 -36.53
C ALA A 624 -11.07 -5.93 -35.62
N ASP A 625 -9.98 -6.28 -36.28
CA ASP A 625 -8.82 -7.03 -35.83
C ASP A 625 -7.86 -6.26 -34.88
N SER A 626 -7.04 -7.04 -34.17
CA SER A 626 -6.24 -6.66 -33.00
C SER A 626 -4.96 -5.85 -33.27
N GLU A 627 -4.90 -4.97 -34.27
CA GLU A 627 -3.62 -4.33 -34.69
C GLU A 627 -3.58 -2.79 -34.71
N ALA A 628 -4.57 -2.07 -34.20
CA ALA A 628 -4.64 -0.61 -34.42
C ALA A 628 -4.17 0.33 -33.27
N PHE A 629 -3.72 -0.16 -32.11
CA PHE A 629 -3.29 0.71 -30.98
C PHE A 629 -1.82 0.55 -30.53
N GLY A 630 -1.03 -0.25 -31.24
CA GLY A 630 0.42 -0.39 -30.99
C GLY A 630 1.22 0.89 -31.30
N ASP A 631 0.69 1.81 -32.11
CA ASP A 631 1.46 2.94 -32.64
C ASP A 631 1.41 4.24 -31.81
N MET A 632 0.67 4.31 -30.70
CA MET A 632 0.48 5.57 -29.96
C MET A 632 1.55 5.83 -28.88
N TRP A 633 2.37 4.83 -28.57
CA TRP A 633 3.46 4.86 -27.59
C TRP A 633 4.61 4.07 -28.22
N PRO A 634 5.85 4.60 -28.32
CA PRO A 634 6.95 3.83 -28.91
C PRO A 634 7.03 2.47 -28.21
N ASP A 635 7.17 1.39 -28.98
CA ASP A 635 7.49 0.04 -28.52
C ASP A 635 8.77 0.09 -27.68
N ASP A 636 8.62 0.39 -26.40
CA ASP A 636 9.69 0.36 -25.42
C ASP A 636 9.34 -0.76 -24.45
N GLN A 637 10.14 -1.82 -24.46
CA GLN A 637 9.98 -3.00 -23.60
C GLN A 637 9.97 -2.67 -22.08
N SER A 638 10.20 -1.41 -21.70
CA SER A 638 10.12 -0.93 -20.31
C SER A 638 8.72 -0.95 -19.69
N TYR A 639 7.63 -1.05 -20.47
CA TYR A 639 6.26 -1.12 -19.95
C TYR A 639 5.89 -2.47 -19.30
N SER A 640 6.53 -3.58 -19.67
CA SER A 640 6.18 -4.93 -19.15
C SER A 640 6.86 -5.31 -17.84
N ASP A 641 7.98 -4.67 -17.50
CA ASP A 641 8.90 -5.15 -16.45
C ASP A 641 8.70 -4.47 -15.09
N PHE A 642 7.67 -3.62 -14.97
CA PHE A 642 7.42 -2.85 -13.77
C PHE A 642 6.41 -3.53 -12.85
N ASN A 643 6.76 -3.71 -11.57
CA ASN A 643 5.96 -4.49 -10.62
C ASN A 643 4.79 -3.67 -10.03
N TYR A 644 3.79 -3.38 -10.86
CA TYR A 644 2.56 -2.69 -10.46
C TYR A 644 1.86 -3.36 -9.25
N ALA A 645 1.98 -4.69 -9.12
CA ALA A 645 1.40 -5.46 -8.02
C ALA A 645 2.07 -5.20 -6.65
N GLU A 646 3.36 -4.85 -6.59
CA GLU A 646 4.03 -4.47 -5.33
C GLU A 646 3.87 -2.99 -4.97
N MET A 647 3.50 -2.13 -5.92
CA MET A 647 3.01 -0.77 -5.62
C MET A 647 1.58 -0.78 -5.05
N SER A 648 0.83 -1.86 -5.30
CA SER A 648 -0.54 -2.09 -4.85
C SER A 648 -0.65 -2.46 -3.36
N ARG A 649 -0.20 -1.54 -2.50
CA ARG A 649 -0.89 -1.27 -1.22
C ARG A 649 -1.40 0.17 -1.12
N ILE A 650 -1.04 1.01 -2.10
CA ILE A 650 -1.86 2.16 -2.51
C ILE A 650 -3.08 1.68 -3.33
N GLY A 651 -3.11 0.40 -3.77
CA GLY A 651 -4.19 -0.21 -4.56
C GLY A 651 -5.48 -0.61 -3.83
N ASP A 652 -5.63 -0.34 -2.54
CA ASP A 652 -6.98 -0.27 -1.95
C ASP A 652 -7.64 1.10 -2.25
N LYS A 653 -6.90 2.08 -2.82
CA LYS A 653 -7.38 3.44 -3.12
C LYS A 653 -6.96 4.04 -4.47
N THR A 654 -6.05 3.41 -5.23
CA THR A 654 -5.92 3.66 -6.68
C THR A 654 -6.74 2.63 -7.43
N PRO A 655 -7.56 3.04 -8.41
CA PRO A 655 -8.26 2.08 -9.25
C PRO A 655 -7.25 1.15 -9.91
N GLU A 656 -7.52 -0.16 -9.86
CA GLU A 656 -6.93 -1.08 -10.81
C GLU A 656 -7.11 -0.47 -12.20
N ILE A 657 -6.05 -0.47 -13.03
CA ILE A 657 -6.19 -0.17 -14.45
C ILE A 657 -7.10 -1.28 -14.97
N ASP A 658 -8.39 -1.01 -14.99
CA ASP A 658 -9.41 -1.97 -15.36
C ASP A 658 -9.11 -2.39 -16.79
N GLU A 659 -9.01 -3.70 -17.05
CA GLU A 659 -8.99 -4.20 -18.42
C GLU A 659 -10.22 -3.68 -19.16
N ALA A 660 -11.33 -3.38 -18.48
CA ALA A 660 -12.48 -2.69 -19.05
C ALA A 660 -12.27 -1.19 -19.34
N PHE A 661 -11.34 -0.50 -18.66
CA PHE A 661 -10.93 0.88 -18.96
C PHE A 661 -9.90 0.94 -20.09
N MET A 662 -8.96 -0.01 -20.12
CA MET A 662 -8.10 -0.25 -21.29
C MET A 662 -8.96 -0.67 -22.49
N GLN A 663 -9.96 -1.52 -22.28
CA GLN A 663 -10.96 -1.85 -23.30
C GLN A 663 -11.83 -0.64 -23.62
N TYR A 664 -12.25 0.22 -22.69
CA TYR A 664 -13.01 1.45 -23.01
C TYR A 664 -12.20 2.44 -23.87
N LEU A 665 -10.88 2.50 -23.65
CA LEU A 665 -9.93 3.20 -24.52
C LEU A 665 -9.69 2.48 -25.86
N GLN A 666 -9.91 1.16 -25.94
CA GLN A 666 -9.75 0.32 -27.14
C GLN A 666 -11.08 0.02 -27.89
N SER A 667 -12.24 0.25 -27.27
CA SER A 667 -13.58 -0.21 -27.69
C SER A 667 -14.55 0.95 -27.91
N SER A 668 -14.06 2.18 -27.89
CA SER A 668 -14.78 3.31 -28.46
C SER A 668 -14.08 3.63 -29.80
N PRO A 669 -14.78 3.49 -30.94
CA PRO A 669 -14.19 3.63 -32.27
C PRO A 669 -13.57 5.01 -32.50
#